data_AF-A0A6N8XHB6-F1
#
_entry.id   AF-A0A6N8XHB6-F1
#
_cell.length_a   1.000
_cell.length_b   1.000
_cell.length_c   1.000
_cell.angle_alpha   90.00
_cell.angle_beta   90.00
_cell.angle_gamma   90.00
#
_symmetry.space_group_name_H-M   'P 1'
#
loop_
_entity.id
_entity.type
_entity.pdbx_description
1 polymer ?
#
loop_
_entity_poly.entity_id
_entity_poly.type
_entity_poly.pdbx_seq_one_letter_code
_entity_poly.pdbx_strand_id
1 'polypeptide(L)'
;AEPIVDTLVSVASRMGASEGMLPLELRAHRDRRPATLRIQRHETPADEAAGVAASVRELEDAGVALRRQAVLCRSNSRLNDLATALEERGIAVLHLGSLFEREEVRDLLALLSLAVDRFGDALARVTSMHGYGVSLQDVHAATRHLRSNGGWALTALESLAEADGVSDEGAAGFRRLAEALTGLNPRGSAWGFLSSYLLDRTDFVRKLARATTVTERMRAVAVWQFLNFVREPSPAGSGLPIRRTRDRVRQLVLLAEERDLRQVPAAALHLDAVRLMTVHGSKGLEFDAVHVPGLTSASFPTSNRGQRCPPPVGMIDATRGLSVKEEFKRSHEHEEQCLFFVALSRARSHVRLHLARKQANGRNRSQSEFLGWLPSSLFRETGPSAALPLRPGTARPSAIEVTRGREWSVTDRGIRAYEKCPRRFFYKHVLGLGGAWKATAFSRTHFCLHRFIDWIGEARRRREPTLAEAEAAFEKIWKVSGPIEHAFCDDYRRLASRLVAALVRASAGRRPVEPRPLAFDLPNGRVIVEPSELAELPDGTMALRRIRTGKKRVDEYDRLRYALYYFAAEAQFGDAAVVHALHLTDETDEHVEITEKKLTFRRTKTDRMLGQIAAGSFPPNPDGVVCPRCPYFFICPSIPPGSLALP
;
A
#
# COMPACT_ATOMS: atom_id res chain seq x y z
N ALA A 1 24.28 28.96 -19.55
CA ALA A 1 24.18 29.19 -18.09
C ALA A 1 23.40 30.48 -17.78
N GLU A 2 23.66 31.59 -18.47
CA GLU A 2 22.96 32.88 -18.32
C GLU A 2 21.42 32.75 -18.26
N PRO A 3 20.72 32.02 -19.17
CA PRO A 3 19.25 31.88 -19.07
C PRO A 3 18.74 31.18 -17.81
N ILE A 4 19.53 30.27 -17.23
CA ILE A 4 19.17 29.58 -15.98
C ILE A 4 19.31 30.56 -14.81
N VAL A 5 20.39 31.34 -14.79
CA VAL A 5 20.62 32.35 -13.74
C VAL A 5 19.52 33.40 -13.76
N ASP A 6 19.15 33.92 -14.94
CA ASP A 6 18.05 34.88 -15.10
C ASP A 6 16.71 34.31 -14.61
N THR A 7 16.46 33.03 -14.90
CA THR A 7 15.29 32.31 -14.39
C THR A 7 15.30 32.26 -12.87
N LEU A 8 16.45 31.97 -12.23
CA LEU A 8 16.55 31.91 -10.77
C LEU A 8 16.32 33.26 -10.11
N VAL A 9 16.90 34.34 -10.66
CA VAL A 9 16.68 35.71 -10.17
C VAL A 9 15.20 36.07 -10.27
N SER A 10 14.56 35.75 -11.40
CA SER A 10 13.12 35.98 -11.61
C SER A 10 12.26 35.22 -10.61
N VAL A 11 12.53 33.92 -10.40
CA VAL A 11 11.79 33.09 -9.43
C VAL A 11 11.99 33.59 -8.00
N ALA A 12 13.23 33.91 -7.60
CA ALA A 12 13.54 34.39 -6.25
C ALA A 12 12.75 35.65 -5.88
N SER A 13 12.56 36.57 -6.82
CA SER A 13 11.79 37.80 -6.59
C SER A 13 10.31 37.57 -6.23
N ARG A 14 9.76 36.38 -6.51
CA ARG A 14 8.36 36.01 -6.25
C ARG A 14 8.18 35.12 -5.02
N MET A 15 9.27 34.70 -4.38
CA MET A 15 9.21 33.81 -3.22
C MET A 15 8.85 34.61 -1.96
N GLY A 16 7.84 34.17 -1.22
CA GLY A 16 7.50 34.72 0.09
C GLY A 16 8.63 34.50 1.11
N ALA A 17 9.44 33.45 0.93
CA ALA A 17 10.66 33.22 1.71
C ALA A 17 11.76 34.28 1.48
N SER A 18 11.66 35.10 0.43
CA SER A 18 12.60 36.18 0.11
C SER A 18 12.14 37.55 0.64
N GLU A 19 10.96 37.64 1.28
CA GLU A 19 10.50 38.87 1.91
C GLU A 19 11.49 39.35 2.98
N GLY A 20 11.98 40.58 2.83
CA GLY A 20 12.96 41.18 3.75
C GLY A 20 14.41 40.75 3.53
N MET A 21 14.69 39.93 2.51
CA MET A 21 16.05 39.57 2.10
C MET A 21 16.58 40.54 1.03
N LEU A 22 17.91 40.66 0.92
CA LEU A 22 18.54 41.43 -0.16
C LEU A 22 18.23 40.80 -1.54
N PRO A 23 18.10 41.60 -2.61
CA PRO A 23 17.91 41.10 -3.96
C PRO A 23 18.98 40.08 -4.36
N LEU A 24 18.56 39.00 -5.01
CA LEU A 24 19.46 37.95 -5.45
C LEU A 24 20.21 38.40 -6.72
N GLU A 25 21.49 38.74 -6.57
CA GLU A 25 22.37 39.10 -7.69
C GLU A 25 23.32 37.94 -8.04
N LEU A 26 23.00 37.20 -9.10
CA LEU A 26 23.81 36.09 -9.59
C LEU A 26 24.38 36.40 -10.98
N ARG A 27 25.64 36.04 -11.21
CA ARG A 27 26.30 36.14 -12.53
C ARG A 27 26.80 34.77 -12.98
N ALA A 28 26.57 34.42 -14.24
CA ALA A 28 27.04 33.17 -14.80
C ALA A 28 28.56 33.22 -15.07
N HIS A 29 29.34 32.30 -14.51
CA HIS A 29 30.81 32.24 -14.68
C HIS A 29 31.27 31.49 -15.94
N ARG A 30 30.39 30.71 -16.61
CA ARG A 30 30.76 29.93 -17.81
C ARG A 30 30.36 30.65 -19.10
N ASP A 31 31.24 30.61 -20.09
CA ASP A 31 30.95 31.01 -21.48
C ASP A 31 29.71 30.28 -22.01
N ARG A 32 28.95 30.97 -22.87
CA ARG A 32 27.61 30.60 -23.38
C ARG A 32 27.59 29.21 -24.03
N ARG A 33 27.48 28.14 -23.24
CA ARG A 33 26.81 26.92 -23.71
C ARG A 33 25.33 27.23 -23.90
N PRO A 34 24.72 26.84 -25.04
CA PRO A 34 23.30 27.05 -25.27
C PRO A 34 22.51 26.34 -24.16
N ALA A 35 21.82 27.13 -23.33
CA ALA A 35 20.91 26.58 -22.33
C ALA A 35 19.57 26.31 -23.00
N THR A 36 18.96 25.16 -22.71
CA THR A 36 17.64 24.82 -23.26
C THR A 36 16.65 24.67 -22.12
N LEU A 37 15.67 25.58 -22.08
CA LEU A 37 14.61 25.62 -21.09
C LEU A 37 13.30 25.28 -21.82
N ARG A 38 12.67 24.14 -21.50
CA ARG A 38 11.45 23.70 -22.18
C ARG A 38 10.34 23.35 -21.20
N ILE A 39 9.10 23.64 -21.60
CA ILE A 39 7.88 23.17 -20.94
C ILE A 39 7.20 22.17 -21.88
N GLN A 40 6.87 21.00 -21.36
CA GLN A 40 6.20 19.93 -22.10
C GLN A 40 4.92 19.50 -21.41
N ARG A 41 3.81 19.58 -22.14
CA ARG A 41 2.48 19.16 -21.67
C ARG A 41 2.15 17.77 -22.19
N HIS A 42 1.59 16.96 -21.30
CA HIS A 42 1.17 15.58 -21.56
C HIS A 42 -0.30 15.43 -21.20
N GLU A 43 -0.97 14.42 -21.76
CA GLU A 43 -2.38 14.19 -21.46
C GLU A 43 -2.53 13.48 -20.11
N THR A 44 -1.81 12.39 -19.86
CA THR A 44 -1.89 11.62 -18.62
C THR A 44 -0.55 11.53 -17.87
N PRO A 45 -0.53 11.10 -16.59
CA PRO A 45 0.73 10.89 -15.87
C PRO A 45 1.61 9.77 -16.45
N ALA A 46 1.02 8.85 -17.22
CA ALA A 46 1.74 7.81 -17.95
C ALA A 46 2.40 8.39 -19.21
N ASP A 47 1.69 9.26 -19.94
CA ASP A 47 2.25 10.00 -21.07
C ASP A 47 3.39 10.92 -20.61
N GLU A 48 3.25 11.56 -19.45
CA GLU A 48 4.32 12.35 -18.83
C GLU A 48 5.56 11.49 -18.56
N ALA A 49 5.40 10.29 -18.00
CA ALA A 49 6.52 9.40 -17.76
C ALA A 49 7.20 8.94 -19.07
N ALA A 50 6.41 8.66 -20.11
CA ALA A 50 6.92 8.35 -21.44
C ALA A 50 7.67 9.53 -22.06
N GLY A 51 7.14 10.75 -21.90
CA GLY A 51 7.75 11.99 -22.37
C GLY A 51 9.04 12.36 -21.65
N VAL A 52 9.14 12.09 -20.34
CA VAL A 52 10.39 12.21 -19.58
C VAL A 52 11.44 11.24 -20.14
N ALA A 53 11.09 9.96 -20.34
CA ALA A 53 12.00 8.97 -20.91
C ALA A 53 12.48 9.38 -22.31
N ALA A 54 11.58 9.87 -23.16
CA ALA A 54 11.91 10.39 -24.48
C ALA A 54 12.84 11.62 -24.41
N SER A 55 12.62 12.53 -23.46
CA SER A 55 13.47 13.72 -23.27
C SER A 55 14.86 13.38 -22.74
N VAL A 56 14.98 12.34 -21.90
CA VAL A 56 16.27 11.81 -21.47
C VAL A 56 17.04 11.28 -22.67
N ARG A 57 16.39 10.45 -23.51
CA ARG A 57 17.01 9.86 -24.70
C ARG A 57 17.41 10.94 -25.72
N GLU A 58 16.55 11.92 -25.96
CA GLU A 58 16.84 13.08 -26.81
C GLU A 58 18.14 13.78 -26.38
N LEU A 59 18.36 13.96 -25.08
CA LEU A 59 19.56 14.60 -24.56
C LEU A 59 20.78 13.66 -24.56
N GLU A 60 20.57 12.36 -24.37
CA GLU A 60 21.62 11.34 -24.50
C GLU A 60 22.15 11.27 -25.93
N ASP A 61 21.26 11.26 -26.92
CA ASP A 61 21.59 11.28 -28.35
C ASP A 61 22.27 12.61 -28.74
N ALA A 62 21.95 13.70 -28.04
CA ALA A 62 22.63 15.00 -28.16
C ALA A 62 23.98 15.07 -27.39
N GLY A 63 24.46 13.96 -26.81
CA GLY A 63 25.77 13.84 -26.16
C GLY A 63 25.79 14.12 -24.65
N VAL A 64 24.63 14.31 -24.00
CA VAL A 64 24.54 14.45 -22.54
C VAL A 64 24.39 13.06 -21.90
N ALA A 65 25.51 12.49 -21.45
CA ALA A 65 25.54 11.18 -20.81
C ALA A 65 24.52 11.03 -19.67
N LEU A 66 23.95 9.82 -19.50
CA LEU A 66 22.87 9.55 -18.54
C LEU A 66 23.23 9.94 -17.11
N ARG A 67 24.46 9.67 -16.66
CA ARG A 67 24.92 10.06 -15.30
C ARG A 67 24.95 11.57 -15.04
N ARG A 68 24.91 12.39 -16.10
CA ARG A 68 24.85 13.86 -16.02
C ARG A 68 23.43 14.40 -16.11
N GLN A 69 22.43 13.53 -16.20
CA GLN A 69 21.01 13.88 -16.19
C GLN A 69 20.37 13.48 -14.85
N ALA A 70 19.44 14.30 -14.37
CA ALA A 70 18.66 13.99 -13.17
C ALA A 70 17.16 14.25 -13.37
N VAL A 71 16.34 13.44 -12.71
CA VAL A 71 14.89 13.63 -12.60
C VAL A 71 14.57 13.97 -11.15
N LEU A 72 14.02 15.16 -10.92
CA LEU A 72 13.76 15.70 -9.57
C LEU A 72 12.26 15.77 -9.30
N CYS A 73 11.81 15.05 -8.27
CA CYS A 73 10.41 15.05 -7.86
C CYS A 73 10.21 15.51 -6.42
N ARG A 74 8.98 15.92 -6.08
CA ARG A 74 8.64 16.29 -4.71
C ARG A 74 8.42 15.09 -3.79
N SER A 75 7.92 13.96 -4.32
CA SER A 75 7.59 12.76 -3.55
C SER A 75 8.35 11.51 -4.02
N ASN A 76 8.71 10.65 -3.06
CA ASN A 76 9.36 9.37 -3.34
C ASN A 76 8.47 8.39 -4.13
N SER A 77 7.15 8.43 -3.92
CA SER A 77 6.23 7.57 -4.67
C SER A 77 6.28 7.88 -6.17
N ARG A 78 6.31 9.17 -6.54
CA ARG A 78 6.42 9.58 -7.94
C ARG A 78 7.76 9.18 -8.56
N LEU A 79 8.85 9.20 -7.77
CA LEU A 79 10.14 8.68 -8.23
C LEU A 79 10.10 7.20 -8.53
N ASN A 80 9.44 6.38 -7.69
CA ASN A 80 9.27 4.95 -7.95
C ASN A 80 8.49 4.69 -9.25
N ASP A 81 7.40 5.43 -9.48
CA ASP A 81 6.60 5.34 -10.70
C ASP A 81 7.43 5.68 -11.95
N LEU A 82 8.18 6.79 -11.89
CA LEU A 82 9.04 7.24 -12.99
C LEU A 82 10.21 6.28 -13.21
N ALA A 83 10.85 5.77 -12.15
CA ALA A 83 11.93 4.80 -12.27
C ALA A 83 11.48 3.57 -13.05
N THR A 84 10.33 3.02 -12.66
CA THR A 84 9.71 1.88 -13.35
C THR A 84 9.45 2.21 -14.82
N ALA A 85 8.79 3.34 -15.10
CA ALA A 85 8.44 3.72 -16.47
C ALA A 85 9.67 4.01 -17.37
N LEU A 86 10.76 4.51 -16.81
CA LEU A 86 12.03 4.73 -17.50
C LEU A 86 12.74 3.40 -17.80
N GLU A 87 12.81 2.50 -16.82
CA GLU A 87 13.41 1.16 -16.99
C GLU A 87 12.65 0.32 -18.02
N GLU A 88 11.33 0.38 -18.02
CA GLU A 88 10.46 -0.27 -19.02
C GLU A 88 10.71 0.25 -20.44
N ARG A 89 11.25 1.48 -20.59
CA ARG A 89 11.64 2.09 -21.88
C ARG A 89 13.14 2.00 -22.15
N GLY A 90 13.85 1.28 -21.29
CA GLY A 90 15.27 1.03 -21.41
C GLY A 90 16.20 2.18 -21.11
N ILE A 91 15.73 3.12 -20.30
CA ILE A 91 16.58 4.13 -19.68
C ILE A 91 17.12 3.52 -18.38
N ALA A 92 18.44 3.45 -18.24
CA ALA A 92 19.07 3.05 -16.99
C ALA A 92 18.85 4.14 -15.93
N VAL A 93 18.37 3.74 -14.74
CA VAL A 93 18.11 4.66 -13.64
C VAL A 93 18.93 4.30 -12.41
N LEU A 94 19.39 5.32 -11.70
CA LEU A 94 20.08 5.20 -10.43
C LEU A 94 19.12 5.60 -9.31
N HIS A 95 18.29 4.65 -8.90
CA HIS A 95 17.27 4.82 -7.86
C HIS A 95 16.96 3.49 -7.18
N LEU A 96 17.21 3.40 -5.88
CA LEU A 96 16.81 2.22 -5.11
C LEU A 96 15.32 2.24 -4.76
N GLY A 97 14.75 3.42 -4.56
CA GLY A 97 13.38 3.55 -4.08
C GLY A 97 13.20 2.97 -2.68
N SER A 98 12.02 2.43 -2.39
CA SER A 98 11.78 1.75 -1.12
C SER A 98 12.43 0.37 -1.15
N LEU A 99 13.55 0.22 -0.42
CA LEU A 99 14.36 -1.02 -0.43
C LEU A 99 13.50 -2.27 -0.18
N PHE A 100 12.62 -2.22 0.83
CA PHE A 100 11.77 -3.35 1.21
C PHE A 100 10.61 -3.63 0.25
N GLU A 101 10.37 -2.75 -0.72
CA GLU A 101 9.34 -2.94 -1.75
C GLU A 101 9.89 -3.46 -3.08
N ARG A 102 11.21 -3.49 -3.25
CA ARG A 102 11.85 -4.07 -4.43
C ARG A 102 11.59 -5.58 -4.50
N GLU A 103 11.36 -6.10 -5.70
CA GLU A 103 11.00 -7.51 -5.91
C GLU A 103 12.08 -8.45 -5.35
N GLU A 104 13.35 -8.19 -5.63
CA GLU A 104 14.47 -8.99 -5.12
C GLU A 104 14.56 -9.00 -3.59
N VAL A 105 14.19 -7.91 -2.93
CA VAL A 105 14.20 -7.83 -1.45
C VAL A 105 12.94 -8.49 -0.87
N ARG A 106 11.79 -8.36 -1.54
CA ARG A 106 10.56 -9.06 -1.15
C ARG A 106 10.70 -10.57 -1.26
N ASP A 107 11.45 -11.09 -2.22
CA ASP A 107 11.80 -12.52 -2.31
C ASP A 107 12.55 -12.98 -1.05
N LEU A 108 13.57 -12.23 -0.63
CA LEU A 108 14.32 -12.55 0.59
C LEU A 108 13.45 -12.43 1.85
N LEU A 109 12.56 -11.42 1.91
CA LEU A 109 11.60 -11.28 3.00
C LEU A 109 10.54 -12.39 3.00
N ALA A 110 10.19 -12.94 1.84
CA ALA A 110 9.30 -14.10 1.73
C ALA A 110 10.00 -15.39 2.18
N LEU A 111 11.28 -15.58 1.88
CA LEU A 111 12.08 -16.68 2.44
C LEU A 111 12.15 -16.62 3.97
N LEU A 112 12.42 -15.44 4.53
CA LEU A 112 12.34 -15.21 5.97
C LEU A 112 10.91 -15.43 6.51
N SER A 113 9.88 -15.18 5.70
CA SER A 113 8.50 -15.44 6.08
C SER A 113 8.25 -16.95 6.18
N LEU A 114 8.69 -17.73 5.19
CA LEU A 114 8.58 -19.18 5.13
C LEU A 114 9.25 -19.87 6.32
N ALA A 115 10.41 -19.37 6.74
CA ALA A 115 11.16 -19.89 7.88
C ALA A 115 10.37 -19.89 9.21
N VAL A 116 9.35 -19.02 9.32
CA VAL A 116 8.51 -18.89 10.51
C VAL A 116 7.02 -19.06 10.18
N ASP A 117 6.71 -19.64 9.02
CA ASP A 117 5.35 -19.83 8.54
C ASP A 117 4.81 -21.18 9.01
N ARG A 118 3.60 -21.17 9.57
CA ARG A 118 2.89 -22.38 10.00
C ARG A 118 1.90 -22.90 8.96
N PHE A 119 1.47 -22.05 8.04
CA PHE A 119 0.39 -22.38 7.11
C PHE A 119 0.83 -22.33 5.63
N GLY A 120 2.09 -22.01 5.39
CA GLY A 120 2.68 -22.01 4.05
C GLY A 120 2.25 -20.83 3.18
N ASP A 121 1.76 -19.75 3.76
CA ASP A 121 1.36 -18.53 3.03
C ASP A 121 2.52 -17.95 2.22
N ALA A 122 3.76 -18.09 2.71
CA ALA A 122 4.98 -17.66 2.03
C ALA A 122 5.28 -18.44 0.74
N LEU A 123 4.74 -19.66 0.58
CA LEU A 123 4.93 -20.47 -0.62
C LEU A 123 4.45 -19.74 -1.87
N ALA A 124 3.35 -18.98 -1.76
CA ALA A 124 2.80 -18.20 -2.88
C ALA A 124 3.80 -17.21 -3.52
N ARG A 125 4.81 -16.74 -2.78
CA ARG A 125 5.91 -15.95 -3.35
C ARG A 125 7.17 -16.78 -3.56
N VAL A 126 7.58 -17.58 -2.58
CA VAL A 126 8.84 -18.31 -2.66
C VAL A 126 8.89 -19.26 -3.86
N THR A 127 7.78 -19.94 -4.17
CA THR A 127 7.76 -20.87 -5.31
C THR A 127 7.64 -20.15 -6.66
N SER A 128 7.19 -18.89 -6.67
CA SER A 128 7.18 -18.03 -7.87
C SER A 128 8.58 -17.51 -8.25
N MET A 129 9.58 -17.70 -7.38
CA MET A 129 10.97 -17.37 -7.68
C MET A 129 11.51 -18.29 -8.79
N HIS A 130 12.42 -17.78 -9.60
CA HIS A 130 12.99 -18.53 -10.73
C HIS A 130 13.65 -19.85 -10.28
N GLY A 131 13.23 -20.96 -10.89
CA GLY A 131 13.85 -22.28 -10.73
C GLY A 131 12.97 -23.34 -10.03
N TYR A 132 11.83 -22.97 -9.45
CA TYR A 132 10.98 -23.95 -8.76
C TYR A 132 9.83 -24.49 -9.61
N GLY A 133 9.27 -23.74 -10.56
CA GLY A 133 8.28 -24.27 -11.52
C GLY A 133 6.96 -24.75 -10.90
N VAL A 134 6.65 -24.34 -9.67
CA VAL A 134 5.41 -24.74 -8.98
C VAL A 134 4.26 -23.85 -9.44
N SER A 135 3.14 -24.44 -9.83
CA SER A 135 1.96 -23.71 -10.30
C SER A 135 1.12 -23.12 -9.17
N LEU A 136 0.20 -22.22 -9.51
CA LEU A 136 -0.78 -21.67 -8.59
C LEU A 136 -1.69 -22.75 -7.97
N GLN A 137 -2.08 -23.76 -8.76
CA GLN A 137 -2.87 -24.90 -8.30
C GLN A 137 -2.09 -25.74 -7.27
N ASP A 138 -0.82 -26.02 -7.52
CA ASP A 138 0.02 -26.79 -6.60
C ASP A 138 0.21 -26.07 -5.26
N VAL A 139 0.39 -24.74 -5.28
CA VAL A 139 0.45 -23.93 -4.05
C VAL A 139 -0.87 -23.98 -3.30
N HIS A 140 -2.01 -23.96 -4.00
CA HIS A 140 -3.31 -24.11 -3.37
C HIS A 140 -3.46 -25.47 -2.66
N ALA A 141 -3.09 -26.56 -3.32
CA ALA A 141 -3.10 -27.91 -2.75
C ALA A 141 -2.15 -28.02 -1.53
N ALA A 142 -0.92 -27.56 -1.67
CA ALA A 142 0.10 -27.60 -0.62
C ALA A 142 -0.30 -26.80 0.63
N THR A 143 -0.83 -25.58 0.46
CA THR A 143 -1.27 -24.76 1.61
C THR A 143 -2.49 -25.37 2.33
N ARG A 144 -3.39 -26.04 1.61
CA ARG A 144 -4.50 -26.79 2.20
C ARG A 144 -3.97 -27.99 3.00
N HIS A 145 -3.03 -28.75 2.45
CA HIS A 145 -2.40 -29.88 3.13
C HIS A 145 -1.73 -29.45 4.46
N LEU A 146 -0.96 -28.36 4.45
CA LEU A 146 -0.32 -27.82 5.67
C LEU A 146 -1.33 -27.40 6.73
N ARG A 147 -2.47 -26.83 6.34
CA ARG A 147 -3.53 -26.45 7.28
C ARG A 147 -4.19 -27.64 7.95
N SER A 148 -4.42 -28.72 7.20
CA SER A 148 -5.05 -29.93 7.72
C SER A 148 -4.15 -30.70 8.67
N ASN A 149 -2.87 -30.85 8.31
CA ASN A 149 -1.93 -31.69 9.06
C ASN A 149 -1.25 -30.95 10.22
N GLY A 150 -1.16 -29.62 10.13
CA GLY A 150 -0.42 -28.80 11.08
C GLY A 150 1.10 -29.00 10.92
N GLY A 151 1.87 -27.94 11.18
CA GLY A 151 3.33 -28.01 11.06
C GLY A 151 3.94 -26.66 10.74
N TRP A 152 5.26 -26.63 10.57
CA TRP A 152 5.96 -25.48 10.00
C TRP A 152 6.20 -25.76 8.52
N ALA A 153 5.92 -24.78 7.67
CA ALA A 153 6.02 -24.94 6.22
C ALA A 153 7.43 -25.39 5.82
N LEU A 154 8.47 -24.81 6.43
CA LEU A 154 9.87 -25.15 6.17
C LEU A 154 10.19 -26.64 6.42
N THR A 155 9.67 -27.23 7.50
CA THR A 155 9.96 -28.64 7.85
C THR A 155 9.12 -29.64 7.07
N ALA A 156 8.02 -29.18 6.48
CA ALA A 156 7.09 -30.01 5.75
C ALA A 156 7.31 -29.98 4.22
N LEU A 157 8.33 -29.25 3.72
CA LEU A 157 8.52 -29.05 2.27
C LEU A 157 8.64 -30.36 1.49
N GLU A 158 9.32 -31.38 2.04
CA GLU A 158 9.46 -32.68 1.39
C GLU A 158 8.10 -33.41 1.30
N SER A 159 7.29 -33.36 2.37
CA SER A 159 5.97 -34.00 2.36
C SER A 159 4.96 -33.29 1.46
N LEU A 160 5.20 -32.04 1.05
CA LEU A 160 4.35 -31.34 0.07
C LEU A 160 4.40 -31.99 -1.31
N ALA A 161 5.47 -32.71 -1.63
CA ALA A 161 5.57 -33.45 -2.89
C ALA A 161 4.56 -34.60 -2.97
N GLU A 162 4.05 -35.07 -1.82
CA GLU A 162 3.06 -36.15 -1.70
C GLU A 162 1.66 -35.62 -1.37
N ALA A 163 1.47 -34.30 -1.36
CA ALA A 163 0.18 -33.71 -1.03
C ALA A 163 -0.85 -33.97 -2.14
N ASP A 164 -2.05 -34.37 -1.74
CA ASP A 164 -3.17 -34.59 -2.66
C ASP A 164 -3.48 -33.32 -3.48
N GLY A 165 -3.61 -33.49 -4.80
CA GLY A 165 -3.81 -32.40 -5.76
C GLY A 165 -2.56 -31.65 -6.22
N VAL A 166 -1.35 -32.04 -5.79
CA VAL A 166 -0.08 -31.53 -6.33
C VAL A 166 0.33 -32.34 -7.57
N SER A 167 0.71 -31.64 -8.64
CA SER A 167 1.20 -32.24 -9.89
C SER A 167 2.64 -32.76 -9.76
N ASP A 168 3.07 -33.63 -10.69
CA ASP A 168 4.45 -34.14 -10.71
C ASP A 168 5.50 -33.02 -10.84
N GLU A 169 5.20 -31.98 -11.63
CA GLU A 169 6.06 -30.81 -11.77
C GLU A 169 6.11 -29.98 -10.48
N GLY A 170 4.95 -29.78 -9.84
CA GLY A 170 4.85 -29.17 -8.52
C GLY A 170 5.65 -29.93 -7.45
N ALA A 171 5.54 -31.26 -7.43
CA ALA A 171 6.29 -32.14 -6.53
C ALA A 171 7.80 -32.06 -6.76
N ALA A 172 8.25 -32.03 -8.02
CA ALA A 172 9.64 -31.77 -8.36
C ALA A 172 10.10 -30.38 -7.91
N GLY A 173 9.24 -29.37 -8.03
CA GLY A 173 9.48 -28.00 -7.57
C GLY A 173 9.63 -27.88 -6.05
N PHE A 174 8.76 -28.54 -5.29
CA PHE A 174 8.85 -28.59 -3.82
C PHE A 174 10.12 -29.32 -3.37
N ARG A 175 10.53 -30.39 -4.04
CA ARG A 175 11.81 -31.08 -3.76
C ARG A 175 13.02 -30.17 -4.00
N ARG A 176 13.06 -29.42 -5.12
CA ARG A 176 14.10 -28.41 -5.37
C ARG A 176 14.13 -27.33 -4.29
N LEU A 177 12.95 -26.90 -3.82
CA LEU A 177 12.86 -25.92 -2.74
C LEU A 177 13.33 -26.49 -1.39
N ALA A 178 12.97 -27.74 -1.07
CA ALA A 178 13.43 -28.45 0.11
C ALA A 178 14.96 -28.57 0.11
N GLU A 179 15.56 -28.95 -1.03
CA GLU A 179 17.01 -29.05 -1.22
C GLU A 179 17.69 -27.68 -1.04
N ALA A 180 17.14 -26.61 -1.62
CA ALA A 180 17.69 -25.26 -1.50
C ALA A 180 17.65 -24.74 -0.05
N LEU A 181 16.76 -25.27 0.79
CA LEU A 181 16.57 -24.85 2.18
C LEU A 181 17.08 -25.87 3.21
N THR A 182 17.65 -27.00 2.79
CA THR A 182 18.20 -28.01 3.68
C THR A 182 19.30 -27.44 4.57
N GLY A 183 19.22 -27.70 5.87
CA GLY A 183 20.23 -27.28 6.85
C GLY A 183 20.14 -25.82 7.30
N LEU A 184 19.24 -25.01 6.72
CA LEU A 184 19.05 -23.62 7.17
C LEU A 184 18.39 -23.60 8.55
N ASN A 185 18.92 -22.79 9.46
CA ASN A 185 18.44 -22.71 10.83
C ASN A 185 17.41 -21.57 11.00
N PRO A 186 16.09 -21.86 11.12
CA PRO A 186 15.06 -20.83 11.32
C PRO A 186 15.11 -20.17 12.72
N ARG A 187 15.86 -20.76 13.67
CA ARG A 187 16.10 -20.18 15.00
C ARG A 187 17.31 -19.25 15.03
N GLY A 188 18.12 -19.24 13.96
CA GLY A 188 19.27 -18.35 13.79
C GLY A 188 18.90 -16.91 13.45
N SER A 189 19.91 -16.11 13.09
CA SER A 189 19.71 -14.74 12.61
C SER A 189 19.19 -14.71 11.17
N ALA A 190 18.48 -13.65 10.81
CA ALA A 190 18.04 -13.43 9.42
C ALA A 190 19.22 -13.36 8.45
N TRP A 191 20.34 -12.74 8.88
CA TRP A 191 21.59 -12.75 8.13
C TRP A 191 22.09 -14.16 7.87
N GLY A 192 22.27 -14.99 8.90
CA GLY A 192 22.80 -16.35 8.74
C GLY A 192 21.90 -17.23 7.86
N PHE A 193 20.58 -17.08 8.01
CA PHE A 193 19.61 -17.78 7.17
C PHE A 193 19.75 -17.39 5.68
N LEU A 194 19.78 -16.08 5.39
CA LEU A 194 19.85 -15.59 4.01
C LEU A 194 21.24 -15.75 3.40
N SER A 195 22.32 -15.56 4.15
CA SER A 195 23.68 -15.75 3.65
C SER A 195 23.90 -17.21 3.24
N SER A 196 23.45 -18.17 4.06
CA SER A 196 23.54 -19.59 3.73
C SER A 196 22.75 -19.93 2.47
N TYR A 197 21.52 -19.41 2.37
CA TYR A 197 20.70 -19.57 1.16
C TYR A 197 21.38 -19.01 -0.10
N LEU A 198 21.88 -17.79 -0.03
CA LEU A 198 22.37 -17.03 -1.19
C LEU A 198 23.78 -17.39 -1.64
N LEU A 199 24.64 -17.81 -0.70
CA LEU A 199 26.06 -18.10 -0.95
C LEU A 199 26.33 -19.61 -1.00
N ASP A 200 25.73 -20.40 -0.09
CA ASP A 200 26.11 -21.79 0.10
C ASP A 200 25.17 -22.76 -0.62
N ARG A 201 23.87 -22.41 -0.72
CA ARG A 201 22.84 -23.31 -1.28
C ARG A 201 22.41 -22.98 -2.70
N THR A 202 22.64 -21.76 -3.18
CA THR A 202 22.15 -21.32 -4.49
C THR A 202 23.19 -20.53 -5.28
N ASP A 203 23.03 -20.52 -6.60
CA ASP A 203 23.85 -19.72 -7.52
C ASP A 203 23.41 -18.24 -7.60
N PHE A 204 22.62 -17.76 -6.63
CA PHE A 204 22.00 -16.43 -6.70
C PHE A 204 23.04 -15.31 -6.76
N VAL A 205 24.01 -15.32 -5.85
CA VAL A 205 25.06 -14.28 -5.82
C VAL A 205 25.97 -14.39 -7.04
N ARG A 206 26.26 -15.60 -7.53
CA ARG A 206 27.00 -15.83 -8.78
C ARG A 206 26.30 -15.17 -9.98
N LYS A 207 24.97 -15.29 -10.07
CA LYS A 207 24.19 -14.64 -11.14
C LYS A 207 24.24 -13.12 -11.02
N LEU A 208 24.10 -12.57 -9.82
CA LEU A 208 24.22 -11.12 -9.58
C LEU A 208 25.61 -10.58 -9.92
N ALA A 209 26.68 -11.32 -9.61
CA ALA A 209 28.05 -10.91 -9.91
C ALA A 209 28.35 -10.84 -11.42
N ARG A 210 27.58 -11.56 -12.24
CA ARG A 210 27.68 -11.55 -13.72
C ARG A 210 26.82 -10.47 -14.39
N ALA A 211 26.20 -9.57 -13.60
CA ALA A 211 25.36 -8.50 -14.11
C ALA A 211 26.11 -7.57 -15.08
N THR A 212 25.63 -7.51 -16.33
CA THR A 212 26.21 -6.67 -17.38
C THR A 212 25.50 -5.32 -17.49
N THR A 213 24.21 -5.29 -17.15
CA THR A 213 23.39 -4.08 -17.25
C THR A 213 23.36 -3.30 -15.93
N VAL A 214 23.13 -1.98 -16.01
CA VAL A 214 22.97 -1.15 -14.80
C VAL A 214 21.77 -1.59 -13.96
N THR A 215 20.65 -1.96 -14.59
CA THR A 215 19.46 -2.46 -13.88
C THR A 215 19.78 -3.71 -13.05
N GLU A 216 20.49 -4.69 -13.61
CA GLU A 216 20.91 -5.88 -12.86
C GLU A 216 21.90 -5.56 -11.74
N ARG A 217 22.85 -4.65 -11.99
CA ARG A 217 23.76 -4.17 -10.94
C ARG A 217 23.01 -3.48 -9.81
N MET A 218 21.96 -2.72 -10.11
CA MET A 218 21.11 -2.10 -9.09
C MET A 218 20.33 -3.14 -8.26
N ARG A 219 19.93 -4.27 -8.85
CA ARG A 219 19.40 -5.40 -8.07
C ARG A 219 20.44 -5.96 -7.11
N ALA A 220 21.68 -6.12 -7.56
CA ALA A 220 22.78 -6.58 -6.69
C ALA A 220 23.04 -5.61 -5.54
N VAL A 221 23.03 -4.30 -5.81
CA VAL A 221 23.16 -3.25 -4.79
C VAL A 221 22.02 -3.33 -3.76
N ALA A 222 20.78 -3.52 -4.20
CA ALA A 222 19.63 -3.66 -3.31
C ALA A 222 19.76 -4.90 -2.39
N VAL A 223 20.14 -6.05 -2.95
CA VAL A 223 20.39 -7.27 -2.17
C VAL A 223 21.51 -7.06 -1.17
N TRP A 224 22.63 -6.44 -1.58
CA TRP A 224 23.74 -6.12 -0.70
C TRP A 224 23.33 -5.19 0.45
N GLN A 225 22.54 -4.15 0.17
CA GLN A 225 22.08 -3.20 1.19
C GLN A 225 21.10 -3.86 2.17
N PHE A 226 20.19 -4.71 1.65
CA PHE A 226 19.29 -5.47 2.51
C PHE A 226 20.04 -6.49 3.39
N LEU A 227 21.06 -7.14 2.83
CA LEU A 227 21.96 -8.00 3.59
C LEU A 227 22.63 -7.19 4.72
N ASN A 228 23.23 -6.04 4.44
CA ASN A 228 23.83 -5.21 5.51
C ASN A 228 22.81 -4.82 6.59
N PHE A 229 21.57 -4.50 6.19
CA PHE A 229 20.49 -4.21 7.12
C PHE A 229 20.17 -5.40 8.05
N VAL A 230 20.08 -6.63 7.52
CA VAL A 230 19.78 -7.82 8.37
C VAL A 230 20.99 -8.35 9.12
N ARG A 231 22.21 -7.89 8.78
CA ARG A 231 23.45 -8.18 9.53
C ARG A 231 23.43 -7.55 10.91
N GLU A 232 22.78 -6.40 11.03
CA GLU A 232 22.57 -5.77 12.33
C GLU A 232 21.72 -6.67 13.24
N PRO A 233 22.13 -6.88 14.50
CA PRO A 233 21.38 -7.70 15.43
C PRO A 233 19.92 -7.25 15.53
N SER A 234 19.00 -8.22 15.53
CA SER A 234 17.59 -7.91 15.76
C SER A 234 17.38 -7.41 17.19
N PRO A 235 16.47 -6.43 17.41
CA PRO A 235 16.22 -5.86 18.73
C PRO A 235 15.95 -6.95 19.76
N ALA A 236 16.61 -6.93 20.92
CA ALA A 236 16.44 -7.94 21.96
C ALA A 236 14.95 -8.10 22.35
N GLY A 237 14.50 -9.33 22.57
CA GLY A 237 13.11 -9.61 22.89
C GLY A 237 12.70 -11.07 22.71
N SER A 238 11.45 -11.37 23.01
CA SER A 238 10.88 -12.72 22.91
C SER A 238 10.60 -13.15 21.46
N GLY A 239 10.61 -14.46 21.24
CA GLY A 239 10.36 -15.08 19.93
C GLY A 239 11.57 -15.17 19.00
N LEU A 240 11.35 -15.79 17.83
CA LEU A 240 12.42 -16.09 16.87
C LEU A 240 13.09 -14.80 16.34
N PRO A 241 14.43 -14.75 16.19
CA PRO A 241 15.13 -13.58 15.64
C PRO A 241 14.59 -13.16 14.27
N ILE A 242 14.34 -14.10 13.37
CA ILE A 242 13.76 -13.83 12.04
C ILE A 242 12.39 -13.12 12.14
N ARG A 243 11.54 -13.52 13.09
CA ARG A 243 10.25 -12.85 13.32
C ARG A 243 10.45 -11.41 13.80
N ARG A 244 11.43 -11.17 14.69
CA ARG A 244 11.79 -9.83 15.16
C ARG A 244 12.33 -8.95 14.02
N THR A 245 13.18 -9.50 13.13
CA THR A 245 13.65 -8.79 11.93
C THR A 245 12.48 -8.36 11.03
N ARG A 246 11.54 -9.28 10.75
CA ARG A 246 10.33 -8.97 9.95
C ARG A 246 9.47 -7.90 10.60
N ASP A 247 9.30 -7.94 11.92
CA ASP A 247 8.55 -6.92 12.64
C ASP A 247 9.27 -5.55 12.60
N ARG A 248 10.61 -5.51 12.70
CA ARG A 248 11.43 -4.30 12.49
C ARG A 248 11.20 -3.72 11.10
N VAL A 249 11.21 -4.54 10.05
CA VAL A 249 10.94 -4.08 8.67
C VAL A 249 9.55 -3.46 8.56
N ARG A 250 8.50 -4.10 9.10
CA ARG A 250 7.14 -3.51 9.10
C ARG A 250 7.10 -2.16 9.81
N GLN A 251 7.78 -2.04 10.95
CA GLN A 251 7.82 -0.82 11.73
C GLN A 251 8.50 0.32 10.96
N LEU A 252 9.68 0.06 10.37
CA LEU A 252 10.41 1.06 9.58
C LEU A 252 9.54 1.59 8.44
N VAL A 253 8.94 0.70 7.64
CA VAL A 253 8.07 1.10 6.52
C VAL A 253 6.84 1.87 7.00
N LEU A 254 6.21 1.44 8.11
CA LEU A 254 5.04 2.12 8.66
C LEU A 254 5.35 3.53 9.16
N LEU A 255 6.55 3.75 9.69
CA LEU A 255 7.02 5.04 10.20
C LEU A 255 7.76 5.87 9.14
N ALA A 256 7.99 5.30 7.95
CA ALA A 256 8.80 5.88 6.88
C ALA A 256 10.22 6.24 7.34
N GLU A 257 10.80 5.38 8.18
CA GLU A 257 12.13 5.50 8.79
C GLU A 257 13.23 4.80 7.98
N GLU A 258 12.92 4.18 6.84
CA GLU A 258 13.92 3.55 5.98
C GLU A 258 14.63 4.52 5.00
N ARG A 259 14.64 5.83 5.27
CA ARG A 259 15.17 6.85 4.34
C ARG A 259 16.64 6.61 3.97
N ASP A 260 17.45 6.24 4.95
CA ASP A 260 18.88 5.99 4.75
C ASP A 260 19.12 4.73 3.89
N LEU A 261 18.21 3.77 3.97
CA LEU A 261 18.24 2.55 3.16
C LEU A 261 17.86 2.77 1.69
N ARG A 262 17.40 3.97 1.32
CA ARG A 262 17.08 4.33 -0.07
C ARG A 262 18.27 4.97 -0.80
N GLN A 263 19.32 5.32 -0.07
CA GLN A 263 20.49 5.98 -0.63
C GLN A 263 21.31 4.99 -1.45
N VAL A 264 21.64 5.39 -2.67
CA VAL A 264 22.51 4.60 -3.54
C VAL A 264 23.93 4.67 -2.98
N PRO A 265 24.59 3.53 -2.70
CA PRO A 265 25.95 3.51 -2.17
C PRO A 265 26.94 4.24 -3.08
N ALA A 266 27.96 4.87 -2.49
CA ALA A 266 28.99 5.60 -3.21
C ALA A 266 29.64 4.76 -4.34
N ALA A 267 29.83 3.47 -4.07
CA ALA A 267 30.39 2.51 -5.04
C ALA A 267 29.55 2.37 -6.32
N ALA A 268 28.25 2.72 -6.33
CA ALA A 268 27.39 2.65 -7.50
C ALA A 268 27.17 4.00 -8.21
N LEU A 269 27.67 5.12 -7.67
CA LEU A 269 27.45 6.46 -8.23
C LEU A 269 28.15 6.70 -9.58
N HIS A 270 29.09 5.84 -9.95
CA HIS A 270 29.84 5.89 -11.21
C HIS A 270 29.08 5.26 -12.39
N LEU A 271 28.00 4.52 -12.15
CA LEU A 271 27.22 3.86 -13.19
C LEU A 271 26.57 4.91 -14.11
N ASP A 272 26.60 4.66 -15.43
CA ASP A 272 26.03 5.57 -16.41
C ASP A 272 24.50 5.44 -16.49
N ALA A 273 23.81 6.15 -15.61
CA ALA A 273 22.36 6.08 -15.44
C ALA A 273 21.79 7.41 -14.95
N VAL A 274 20.52 7.66 -15.30
CA VAL A 274 19.81 8.87 -14.86
C VAL A 274 19.59 8.82 -13.36
N ARG A 275 19.93 9.90 -12.66
CA ARG A 275 19.70 9.96 -11.21
C ARG A 275 18.28 10.42 -10.90
N LEU A 276 17.52 9.60 -10.18
CA LEU A 276 16.19 9.96 -9.71
C LEU A 276 16.28 10.26 -8.23
N MET A 277 15.87 11.45 -7.82
CA MET A 277 15.94 11.84 -6.41
C MET A 277 14.89 12.90 -6.07
N THR A 278 14.63 13.06 -4.78
CA THR A 278 13.78 14.17 -4.35
C THR A 278 14.52 15.49 -4.54
N VAL A 279 13.78 16.58 -4.72
CA VAL A 279 14.37 17.93 -4.74
C VAL A 279 15.24 18.17 -3.50
N HIS A 280 14.80 17.71 -2.32
CA HIS A 280 15.58 17.75 -1.09
C HIS A 280 16.92 17.00 -1.19
N GLY A 281 16.90 15.78 -1.73
CA GLY A 281 18.11 14.96 -1.91
C GLY A 281 19.09 15.49 -2.94
N SER A 282 18.68 16.46 -3.77
CA SER A 282 19.53 17.08 -4.78
C SER A 282 20.35 18.28 -4.28
N LYS A 283 20.12 18.74 -3.04
CA LYS A 283 20.85 19.87 -2.46
C LYS A 283 22.36 19.60 -2.48
N GLY A 284 23.14 20.57 -2.98
CA GLY A 284 24.58 20.44 -3.11
C GLY A 284 25.06 19.66 -4.34
N LEU A 285 24.16 19.11 -5.15
CA LEU A 285 24.50 18.45 -6.42
C LEU A 285 24.20 19.35 -7.62
N GLU A 286 24.83 19.06 -8.76
CA GLU A 286 24.59 19.73 -10.04
C GLU A 286 24.63 18.72 -11.19
N PHE A 287 23.81 18.97 -12.20
CA PHE A 287 23.63 18.11 -13.37
C PHE A 287 23.67 18.94 -14.65
N ASP A 288 24.10 18.35 -15.77
CA ASP A 288 24.06 19.05 -17.05
C ASP A 288 22.62 19.24 -17.52
N ALA A 289 21.75 18.27 -17.22
CA ALA A 289 20.32 18.34 -17.48
C ALA A 289 19.48 17.94 -16.26
N VAL A 290 18.40 18.70 -16.02
CA VAL A 290 17.42 18.41 -14.97
C VAL A 290 16.02 18.35 -15.57
N HIS A 291 15.32 17.27 -15.28
CA HIS A 291 13.92 17.03 -15.64
C HIS A 291 13.06 17.16 -14.37
N VAL A 292 12.05 18.04 -14.39
CA VAL A 292 11.14 18.27 -13.26
C VAL A 292 9.72 17.95 -13.69
N PRO A 293 9.25 16.70 -13.45
CA PRO A 293 7.88 16.31 -13.75
C PRO A 293 6.90 16.67 -12.64
N GLY A 294 5.60 16.58 -12.95
CA GLY A 294 4.54 16.75 -11.98
C GLY A 294 4.26 18.21 -11.61
N LEU A 295 4.52 19.17 -12.50
CA LEU A 295 4.17 20.58 -12.31
C LEU A 295 2.66 20.84 -12.49
N THR A 296 1.88 20.20 -11.62
CA THR A 296 0.43 20.35 -11.49
C THR A 296 0.09 20.73 -10.05
N SER A 297 -1.04 21.40 -9.85
CA SER A 297 -1.60 21.66 -8.52
C SER A 297 -1.64 20.36 -7.69
N ALA A 298 -1.26 20.45 -6.41
CA ALA A 298 -1.20 19.32 -5.47
C ALA A 298 -0.13 18.24 -5.75
N SER A 299 0.70 18.39 -6.78
CA SER A 299 1.88 17.53 -7.01
C SER A 299 3.18 18.28 -6.77
N PHE A 300 3.36 19.43 -7.42
CA PHE A 300 4.44 20.37 -7.14
C PHE A 300 3.93 21.79 -7.45
N PRO A 301 3.47 22.56 -6.45
CA PRO A 301 3.58 22.30 -5.00
C PRO A 301 2.69 21.16 -4.49
N THR A 302 3.13 20.49 -3.43
CA THR A 302 2.30 19.54 -2.69
C THR A 302 1.25 20.26 -1.84
N SER A 303 0.08 19.65 -1.68
CA SER A 303 -0.95 20.19 -0.78
C SER A 303 -0.50 20.12 0.68
N ASN A 304 -0.73 21.19 1.42
CA ASN A 304 -0.55 21.21 2.86
C ASN A 304 -1.38 20.10 3.52
N ARG A 305 -0.73 19.30 4.35
CA ARG A 305 -1.38 18.31 5.21
C ARG A 305 -1.29 18.83 6.64
N GLY A 306 -2.44 19.11 7.25
CA GLY A 306 -2.49 19.58 8.63
C GLY A 306 -1.72 18.65 9.58
N GLN A 307 -1.07 19.24 10.59
CA GLN A 307 -0.32 18.49 11.58
C GLN A 307 -1.26 17.69 12.49
N ARG A 308 -0.89 16.44 12.77
CA ARG A 308 -1.61 15.58 13.72
C ARG A 308 -1.34 15.96 15.18
N CYS A 309 -0.17 16.53 15.44
CA CYS A 309 0.25 17.00 16.75
C CYS A 309 0.82 18.41 16.56
N PRO A 310 -0.03 19.45 16.55
CA PRO A 310 0.46 20.81 16.49
C PRO A 310 1.20 21.18 17.79
N PRO A 311 2.24 22.03 17.72
CA PRO A 311 2.87 22.57 18.91
C PRO A 311 1.87 23.39 19.74
N PRO A 312 2.10 23.51 21.06
CA PRO A 312 1.33 24.39 21.92
C PRO A 312 1.29 25.84 21.43
N VAL A 313 0.18 26.52 21.69
CA VAL A 313 -0.01 27.94 21.36
C VAL A 313 1.04 28.77 22.10
N GLY A 314 1.69 29.69 21.38
CA GLY A 314 2.74 30.57 21.93
C GLY A 314 4.17 30.01 21.89
N MET A 315 4.38 28.77 21.44
CA MET A 315 5.74 28.19 21.31
C MET A 315 6.44 28.49 19.97
N ILE A 316 5.70 28.88 18.93
CA ILE A 316 6.30 29.30 17.66
C ILE A 316 6.60 30.78 17.78
N ASP A 317 7.88 31.13 17.82
CA ASP A 317 8.31 32.52 17.78
C ASP A 317 7.91 33.14 16.42
N ALA A 318 7.56 34.42 16.42
CA ALA A 318 7.18 35.17 15.23
C ALA A 318 5.91 34.70 14.47
N THR A 319 4.87 34.16 15.14
CA THR A 319 3.57 33.91 14.48
C THR A 319 2.90 35.18 13.93
N ARG A 320 3.39 36.39 14.23
CA ARG A 320 2.86 37.68 13.75
C ARG A 320 1.34 37.82 13.91
N GLY A 321 0.77 37.22 14.96
CA GLY A 321 -0.69 37.21 15.21
C GLY A 321 -1.49 36.15 14.44
N LEU A 322 -0.84 35.30 13.64
CA LEU A 322 -1.46 34.15 12.97
C LEU A 322 -1.71 33.01 13.95
N SER A 323 -2.78 32.25 13.71
CA SER A 323 -2.98 30.98 14.38
C SER A 323 -1.87 29.99 14.00
N VAL A 324 -1.62 29.01 14.87
CA VAL A 324 -0.67 27.91 14.62
C VAL A 324 -0.92 27.25 13.24
N LYS A 325 -2.19 27.06 12.87
CA LYS A 325 -2.58 26.46 11.60
C LYS A 325 -2.22 27.33 10.39
N GLU A 326 -2.40 28.64 10.49
CA GLU A 326 -2.10 29.58 9.41
C GLU A 326 -0.60 29.73 9.21
N GLU A 327 0.18 29.83 10.30
CA GLU A 327 1.63 29.89 10.22
C GLU A 327 2.22 28.62 9.58
N PHE A 328 1.72 27.43 9.93
CA PHE A 328 2.15 26.21 9.24
C PHE A 328 1.81 26.19 7.77
N LYS A 329 0.63 26.69 7.39
CA LYS A 329 0.24 26.76 5.98
C LYS A 329 1.19 27.68 5.21
N ARG A 330 1.49 28.85 5.77
CA ARG A 330 2.43 29.82 5.20
C ARG A 330 3.85 29.24 5.09
N SER A 331 4.35 28.62 6.15
CA SER A 331 5.67 27.98 6.18
C SER A 331 5.78 26.86 5.13
N HIS A 332 4.74 26.02 5.00
CA HIS A 332 4.66 25.00 3.95
C HIS A 332 4.70 25.61 2.54
N GLU A 333 3.94 26.68 2.29
CA GLU A 333 3.95 27.38 1.00
C GLU A 333 5.35 27.94 0.69
N HIS A 334 6.00 28.58 1.66
CA HIS A 334 7.37 29.08 1.52
C HIS A 334 8.38 27.96 1.25
N GLU A 335 8.25 26.80 1.92
CA GLU A 335 9.11 25.64 1.67
C GLU A 335 8.96 25.15 0.23
N GLU A 336 7.72 25.03 -0.29
CA GLU A 336 7.49 24.55 -1.66
C GLU A 336 8.08 25.51 -2.71
N GLN A 337 8.05 26.82 -2.45
CA GLN A 337 8.68 27.83 -3.30
C GLN A 337 10.21 27.68 -3.32
N CYS A 338 10.83 27.52 -2.14
CA CYS A 338 12.26 27.23 -2.00
C CYS A 338 12.65 25.95 -2.73
N LEU A 339 11.80 24.92 -2.69
CA LEU A 339 12.05 23.68 -3.42
C LEU A 339 12.01 23.88 -4.93
N PHE A 340 11.06 24.66 -5.44
CA PHE A 340 11.02 24.98 -6.87
C PHE A 340 12.30 25.70 -7.32
N PHE A 341 12.75 26.70 -6.56
CA PHE A 341 14.02 27.37 -6.78
C PHE A 341 15.23 26.40 -6.74
N VAL A 342 15.27 25.51 -5.75
CA VAL A 342 16.33 24.50 -5.63
C VAL A 342 16.34 23.58 -6.85
N ALA A 343 15.18 23.10 -7.30
CA ALA A 343 15.08 22.20 -8.45
C ALA A 343 15.65 22.83 -9.73
N LEU A 344 15.32 24.09 -10.01
CA LEU A 344 15.83 24.82 -11.18
C LEU A 344 17.34 25.06 -11.09
N SER A 345 17.85 25.38 -9.90
CA SER A 345 19.28 25.69 -9.69
C SER A 345 20.19 24.47 -9.74
N ARG A 346 19.66 23.25 -9.86
CA ARG A 346 20.49 22.04 -10.02
C ARG A 346 20.99 21.85 -11.45
N ALA A 347 20.41 22.56 -12.43
CA ALA A 347 20.76 22.42 -13.84
C ALA A 347 21.90 23.36 -14.25
N ARG A 348 22.86 22.83 -15.02
CA ARG A 348 23.93 23.64 -15.63
C ARG A 348 23.58 24.14 -17.03
N SER A 349 22.86 23.33 -17.81
CA SER A 349 22.59 23.62 -19.24
C SER A 349 21.13 23.40 -19.64
N HIS A 350 20.49 22.32 -19.21
CA HIS A 350 19.14 21.98 -19.66
C HIS A 350 18.16 21.86 -18.50
N VAL A 351 17.01 22.53 -18.64
CA VAL A 351 15.85 22.35 -17.74
C VAL A 351 14.67 21.89 -18.58
N ARG A 352 14.11 20.73 -18.26
CA ARG A 352 12.89 20.21 -18.86
C ARG A 352 11.81 20.14 -17.80
N LEU A 353 10.72 20.88 -18.01
CA LEU A 353 9.58 20.95 -17.10
C LEU A 353 8.42 20.17 -17.70
N HIS A 354 7.85 19.23 -16.94
CA HIS A 354 6.77 18.38 -17.43
C HIS A 354 5.51 18.50 -16.56
N LEU A 355 4.35 18.44 -17.22
CA LEU A 355 3.05 18.39 -16.56
C LEU A 355 2.04 17.54 -17.33
N ALA A 356 1.14 16.89 -16.60
CA ALA A 356 0.01 16.14 -17.15
C ALA A 356 -1.32 16.89 -16.97
N ARG A 357 -2.12 17.01 -18.03
CA ARG A 357 -3.41 17.74 -18.04
C ARG A 357 -4.55 16.97 -17.39
N LYS A 358 -4.47 15.64 -17.34
CA LYS A 358 -5.49 14.77 -16.76
C LYS A 358 -4.89 13.87 -15.68
N GLN A 359 -5.75 13.44 -14.76
CA GLN A 359 -5.51 12.37 -13.81
C GLN A 359 -5.66 11.02 -14.51
N ALA A 360 -5.17 9.95 -13.88
CA ALA A 360 -5.37 8.58 -14.38
C ALA A 360 -6.86 8.18 -14.49
N ASN A 361 -7.76 8.85 -13.75
CA ASN A 361 -9.21 8.64 -13.83
C ASN A 361 -9.90 9.51 -14.92
N GLY A 362 -9.14 10.22 -15.75
CA GLY A 362 -9.64 11.10 -16.81
C GLY A 362 -10.04 12.51 -16.38
N ARG A 363 -10.09 12.83 -15.08
CA ARG A 363 -10.41 14.18 -14.61
C ARG A 363 -9.29 15.17 -14.93
N ASN A 364 -9.66 16.40 -15.24
CA ASN A 364 -8.68 17.48 -15.46
C ASN A 364 -7.83 17.74 -14.21
N ARG A 365 -6.57 18.11 -14.43
CA ARG A 365 -5.64 18.62 -13.42
C ARG A 365 -5.32 20.08 -13.74
N SER A 366 -5.34 20.91 -12.71
CA SER A 366 -4.84 22.27 -12.82
C SER A 366 -3.32 22.28 -12.86
N GLN A 367 -2.75 23.19 -13.64
CA GLN A 367 -1.31 23.38 -13.74
C GLN A 367 -0.74 24.00 -12.45
N SER A 368 0.57 23.87 -12.23
CA SER A 368 1.25 24.50 -11.10
C SER A 368 1.27 26.03 -11.26
N GLU A 369 1.11 26.75 -10.16
CA GLU A 369 1.24 28.21 -10.11
C GLU A 369 2.65 28.69 -10.46
N PHE A 370 3.67 27.88 -10.17
CA PHE A 370 5.07 28.19 -10.43
C PHE A 370 5.39 28.35 -11.91
N LEU A 371 4.58 27.79 -12.82
CA LEU A 371 4.76 28.01 -14.25
C LEU A 371 4.55 29.49 -14.64
N GLY A 372 3.69 30.20 -13.92
CA GLY A 372 3.47 31.64 -14.14
C GLY A 372 4.60 32.53 -13.62
N TRP A 373 5.60 31.96 -12.93
CA TRP A 373 6.77 32.66 -12.41
C TRP A 373 7.94 32.64 -13.38
N LEU A 374 7.88 31.79 -14.40
CA LEU A 374 8.95 31.60 -15.35
C LEU A 374 8.92 32.71 -16.42
N PRO A 375 10.08 33.26 -16.82
CA PRO A 375 10.16 34.22 -17.91
C PRO A 375 9.82 33.53 -19.24
N SER A 376 8.70 33.94 -19.85
CA SER A 376 8.18 33.35 -21.10
C SER A 376 9.13 33.48 -22.29
N SER A 377 10.01 34.49 -22.29
CA SER A 377 11.05 34.67 -23.32
C SER A 377 12.13 33.59 -23.29
N LEU A 378 12.37 32.97 -22.13
CA LEU A 378 13.43 31.97 -21.96
C LEU A 378 12.92 30.53 -22.11
N PHE A 379 11.65 30.27 -21.77
CA PHE A 379 11.05 28.94 -21.86
C PHE A 379 10.29 28.74 -23.15
N ARG A 380 10.69 27.73 -23.92
CA ARG A 380 9.93 27.31 -25.11
C ARG A 380 8.92 26.24 -24.74
N GLU A 381 7.65 26.48 -25.04
CA GLU A 381 6.64 25.43 -24.99
C GLU A 381 6.79 24.53 -26.23
N THR A 382 6.93 23.23 -26.00
CA THR A 382 7.07 22.23 -27.05
C THR A 382 6.09 21.10 -26.83
N GLY A 383 5.61 20.50 -27.93
CA GLY A 383 4.88 19.23 -27.85
C GLY A 383 5.72 18.14 -27.16
N PRO A 384 5.07 17.05 -26.70
CA PRO A 384 5.79 15.92 -26.14
C PRO A 384 6.78 15.37 -27.18
N SER A 385 7.99 15.01 -26.73
CA SER A 385 8.93 14.25 -27.57
C SER A 385 8.28 12.91 -27.96
N ALA A 386 8.67 12.36 -29.12
CA ALA A 386 8.12 11.09 -29.59
C ALA A 386 8.27 10.01 -28.50
N ALA A 387 7.15 9.43 -28.08
CA ALA A 387 7.13 8.52 -26.95
C ALA A 387 7.97 7.27 -27.25
N LEU A 388 8.91 6.94 -26.35
CA LEU A 388 9.67 5.70 -26.46
C LEU A 388 8.74 4.49 -26.23
N PRO A 389 8.79 3.47 -27.10
CA PRO A 389 8.02 2.26 -26.90
C PRO A 389 8.51 1.52 -25.64
N LEU A 390 7.60 0.74 -25.04
CA LEU A 390 7.99 -0.19 -24.00
C LEU A 390 8.93 -1.26 -24.57
N ARG A 391 9.86 -1.76 -23.74
CA ARG A 391 10.70 -2.89 -24.08
C ARG A 391 9.83 -4.11 -24.40
N PRO A 392 10.20 -4.91 -25.42
CA PRO A 392 9.56 -6.20 -25.67
C PRO A 392 9.58 -7.06 -24.40
N GLY A 393 8.48 -7.74 -24.10
CA GLY A 393 8.37 -8.60 -22.91
C GLY A 393 8.13 -7.87 -21.58
N THR A 394 7.87 -6.55 -21.60
CA THR A 394 7.42 -5.83 -20.38
C THR A 394 6.13 -6.46 -19.86
N ALA A 395 6.17 -7.05 -18.66
CA ALA A 395 5.05 -7.76 -18.08
C ALA A 395 3.86 -6.83 -17.86
N ARG A 396 2.69 -7.21 -18.36
CA ARG A 396 1.43 -6.51 -18.09
C ARG A 396 0.69 -7.25 -16.97
N PRO A 397 -0.09 -6.55 -16.13
CA PRO A 397 -0.98 -7.22 -15.20
C PRO A 397 -1.97 -8.09 -15.99
N SER A 398 -1.77 -9.41 -15.96
CA SER A 398 -2.69 -10.36 -16.58
C SER A 398 -3.79 -10.74 -15.58
N ALA A 399 -4.98 -11.02 -16.10
CA ALA A 399 -6.02 -11.68 -15.33
C ALA A 399 -5.52 -13.04 -14.85
N ILE A 400 -5.89 -13.42 -13.64
CA ILE A 400 -5.65 -14.76 -13.11
C ILE A 400 -6.81 -15.63 -13.59
N GLU A 401 -6.50 -16.70 -14.31
CA GLU A 401 -7.52 -17.66 -14.71
C GLU A 401 -7.99 -18.44 -13.48
N VAL A 402 -9.22 -18.16 -13.03
CA VAL A 402 -9.84 -18.83 -11.90
C VAL A 402 -11.10 -19.54 -12.38
N THR A 403 -11.07 -20.86 -12.40
CA THR A 403 -12.25 -21.68 -12.72
C THR A 403 -13.08 -21.88 -11.46
N ARG A 404 -14.39 -21.61 -11.54
CA ARG A 404 -15.34 -21.74 -10.42
C ARG A 404 -16.61 -22.43 -10.90
N GLY A 405 -17.37 -23.01 -9.96
CA GLY A 405 -18.72 -23.49 -10.22
C GLY A 405 -19.65 -22.39 -10.79
N ARG A 406 -20.71 -22.80 -11.49
CA ARG A 406 -21.69 -21.90 -12.13
C ARG A 406 -22.34 -20.91 -11.16
N GLU A 407 -22.51 -21.31 -9.91
CA GLU A 407 -23.01 -20.44 -8.85
C GLU A 407 -21.88 -20.06 -7.89
N TRP A 408 -21.54 -18.77 -7.84
CA TRP A 408 -20.56 -18.24 -6.89
C TRP A 408 -21.12 -17.02 -6.18
N SER A 409 -20.70 -16.84 -4.93
CA SER A 409 -21.16 -15.73 -4.09
C SER A 409 -20.00 -15.09 -3.33
N VAL A 410 -20.19 -13.84 -2.92
CA VAL A 410 -19.22 -13.10 -2.09
C VAL A 410 -19.93 -12.48 -0.90
N THR A 411 -19.34 -12.60 0.29
CA THR A 411 -19.87 -11.93 1.47
C THR A 411 -19.71 -10.40 1.40
N ASP A 412 -20.52 -9.65 2.14
CA ASP A 412 -20.39 -8.19 2.31
C ASP A 412 -18.97 -7.82 2.79
N ARG A 413 -18.38 -8.64 3.66
CA ARG A 413 -16.99 -8.53 4.10
C ARG A 413 -16.01 -8.75 2.94
N GLY A 414 -16.26 -9.74 2.08
CA GLY A 414 -15.48 -10.03 0.88
C GLY A 414 -15.48 -8.87 -0.11
N ILE A 415 -16.66 -8.34 -0.47
CA ILE A 415 -16.79 -7.19 -1.38
C ILE A 415 -16.05 -5.97 -0.85
N ARG A 416 -16.21 -5.64 0.44
CA ARG A 416 -15.45 -4.54 1.06
C ARG A 416 -13.95 -4.81 1.16
N ALA A 417 -13.53 -6.07 1.24
CA ALA A 417 -12.12 -6.43 1.23
C ALA A 417 -11.53 -6.23 -0.18
N TYR A 418 -12.28 -6.61 -1.22
CA TYR A 418 -11.94 -6.35 -2.61
C TYR A 418 -11.86 -4.84 -2.91
N GLU A 419 -12.86 -4.06 -2.48
CA GLU A 419 -12.85 -2.59 -2.61
C GLU A 419 -11.59 -1.94 -2.02
N LYS A 420 -11.09 -2.48 -0.89
CA LYS A 420 -9.86 -1.98 -0.27
C LYS A 420 -8.61 -2.40 -1.03
N CYS A 421 -8.49 -3.69 -1.36
CA CYS A 421 -7.33 -4.23 -2.08
C CYS A 421 -7.68 -5.57 -2.74
N PRO A 422 -7.87 -5.60 -4.08
CA PRO A 422 -8.18 -6.81 -4.82
C PRO A 422 -7.14 -7.93 -4.64
N ARG A 423 -5.84 -7.61 -4.64
CA ARG A 423 -4.79 -8.61 -4.38
C ARG A 423 -4.89 -9.27 -3.00
N ARG A 424 -5.24 -8.48 -1.96
CA ARG A 424 -5.46 -9.02 -0.61
C ARG A 424 -6.70 -9.91 -0.57
N PHE A 425 -7.77 -9.53 -1.30
CA PHE A 425 -8.94 -10.37 -1.46
C PHE A 425 -8.57 -11.70 -2.10
N PHE A 426 -7.79 -11.69 -3.18
CA PHE A 426 -7.30 -12.90 -3.84
C PHE A 426 -6.56 -13.82 -2.86
N TYR A 427 -5.52 -13.33 -2.18
CA TYR A 427 -4.76 -14.16 -1.24
C TYR A 427 -5.64 -14.78 -0.16
N LYS A 428 -6.57 -14.01 0.42
CA LYS A 428 -7.38 -14.48 1.55
C LYS A 428 -8.55 -15.36 1.14
N HIS A 429 -9.33 -14.91 0.16
CA HIS A 429 -10.65 -15.47 -0.15
C HIS A 429 -10.66 -16.38 -1.38
N VAL A 430 -9.68 -16.23 -2.29
CA VAL A 430 -9.58 -17.05 -3.49
C VAL A 430 -8.54 -18.15 -3.27
N LEU A 431 -7.30 -17.78 -2.92
CA LEU A 431 -6.22 -18.75 -2.70
C LEU A 431 -6.30 -19.45 -1.33
N GLY A 432 -7.01 -18.86 -0.36
CA GLY A 432 -7.22 -19.45 0.97
C GLY A 432 -6.03 -19.30 1.94
N LEU A 433 -5.18 -18.28 1.72
CA LEU A 433 -4.02 -18.03 2.58
C LEU A 433 -4.40 -17.50 3.97
N GLY A 434 -3.58 -17.85 4.93
CA GLY A 434 -3.67 -17.57 6.35
C GLY A 434 -3.36 -16.11 6.60
N GLY A 435 -4.21 -15.47 7.39
CA GLY A 435 -4.14 -14.03 7.58
C GLY A 435 -4.17 -13.65 9.05
N ALA A 436 -3.22 -14.13 9.85
CA ALA A 436 -3.13 -13.70 11.25
C ALA A 436 -2.57 -12.28 11.30
N TRP A 437 -3.43 -11.33 11.66
CA TRP A 437 -2.99 -9.97 12.02
C TRP A 437 -2.22 -10.07 13.34
N LYS A 438 -1.11 -9.34 13.47
CA LYS A 438 -0.47 -9.17 14.77
C LYS A 438 -1.48 -8.45 15.68
N ALA A 439 -2.04 -9.18 16.63
CA ALA A 439 -3.08 -8.66 17.49
C ALA A 439 -2.46 -7.65 18.47
N THR A 440 -2.79 -6.37 18.32
CA THR A 440 -2.55 -5.36 19.36
C THR A 440 -3.52 -5.56 20.52
N ALA A 441 -3.19 -5.03 21.71
CA ALA A 441 -4.11 -5.05 22.84
C ALA A 441 -5.48 -4.49 22.47
N PHE A 442 -5.51 -3.34 21.79
CA PHE A 442 -6.72 -2.75 21.21
C PHE A 442 -7.50 -3.73 20.31
N SER A 443 -6.82 -4.42 19.37
CA SER A 443 -7.51 -5.37 18.49
C SER A 443 -8.02 -6.62 19.20
N ARG A 444 -7.32 -7.10 20.25
CA ARG A 444 -7.77 -8.20 21.11
C ARG A 444 -9.02 -7.81 21.89
N THR A 445 -9.05 -6.60 22.46
CA THR A 445 -10.24 -6.02 23.13
C THR A 445 -11.44 -6.02 22.18
N HIS A 446 -11.26 -5.53 20.95
CA HIS A 446 -12.33 -5.53 19.94
C HIS A 446 -12.73 -6.92 19.45
N PHE A 447 -11.79 -7.87 19.40
CA PHE A 447 -12.12 -9.27 19.12
C PHE A 447 -13.01 -9.88 20.21
N CYS A 448 -12.70 -9.64 21.49
CA CYS A 448 -13.57 -10.04 22.61
C CYS A 448 -14.97 -9.43 22.49
N LEU A 449 -15.07 -8.15 22.15
CA LEU A 449 -16.36 -7.47 21.95
C LEU A 449 -17.16 -8.09 20.79
N HIS A 450 -16.51 -8.48 19.70
CA HIS A 450 -17.20 -9.17 18.60
C HIS A 450 -17.70 -10.57 19.00
N ARG A 451 -16.88 -11.35 19.73
CA ARG A 451 -17.30 -12.63 20.33
C ARG A 451 -18.50 -12.44 21.28
N PHE A 452 -18.51 -11.35 22.02
CA PHE A 452 -19.61 -11.00 22.91
C PHE A 452 -20.88 -10.58 22.17
N ILE A 453 -20.76 -9.85 21.05
CA ILE A 453 -21.91 -9.55 20.17
C ILE A 453 -22.55 -10.84 19.65
N ASP A 454 -21.74 -11.83 19.25
CA ASP A 454 -22.26 -13.14 18.82
C ASP A 454 -22.98 -13.86 19.99
N TRP A 455 -22.38 -13.84 21.19
CA TRP A 455 -22.94 -14.45 22.39
C TRP A 455 -24.27 -13.81 22.83
N ILE A 456 -24.34 -12.48 22.90
CA ILE A 456 -25.56 -11.78 23.37
C ILE A 456 -26.71 -11.98 22.39
N GLY A 457 -26.43 -12.06 21.08
CA GLY A 457 -27.44 -12.38 20.07
C GLY A 457 -28.09 -13.74 20.29
N GLU A 458 -27.31 -14.77 20.65
CA GLU A 458 -27.82 -16.10 21.01
C GLU A 458 -28.54 -16.11 22.36
N ALA A 459 -27.99 -15.45 23.38
CA ALA A 459 -28.58 -15.41 24.71
C ALA A 459 -29.99 -14.79 24.69
N ARG A 460 -30.14 -13.64 24.00
CA ARG A 460 -31.41 -12.89 23.90
C ARG A 460 -32.53 -13.67 23.20
N ARG A 461 -32.21 -14.64 22.34
CA ARG A 461 -33.23 -15.53 21.74
C ARG A 461 -33.91 -16.43 22.77
N ARG A 462 -33.22 -16.76 23.86
CA ARG A 462 -33.76 -17.61 24.94
C ARG A 462 -34.39 -16.77 26.03
N ARG A 463 -33.66 -15.76 26.51
CA ARG A 463 -34.08 -14.83 27.55
C ARG A 463 -33.20 -13.58 27.51
N GLU A 464 -33.79 -12.42 27.77
CA GLU A 464 -33.02 -11.18 27.92
C GLU A 464 -32.05 -11.32 29.13
N PRO A 465 -30.71 -11.27 28.92
CA PRO A 465 -29.76 -11.40 30.00
C PRO A 465 -29.68 -10.10 30.81
N THR A 466 -29.49 -10.21 32.12
CA THR A 466 -29.19 -9.05 32.96
C THR A 466 -27.78 -8.51 32.67
N LEU A 467 -27.51 -7.24 33.02
CA LEU A 467 -26.17 -6.66 32.87
C LEU A 467 -25.10 -7.48 33.62
N ALA A 468 -25.43 -8.03 34.79
CA ALA A 468 -24.51 -8.86 35.57
C ALA A 468 -24.16 -10.18 34.86
N GLU A 469 -25.16 -10.85 34.25
CA GLU A 469 -24.94 -12.06 33.45
C GLU A 469 -24.11 -11.78 32.19
N ALA A 470 -24.37 -10.64 31.56
CA ALA A 470 -23.65 -10.16 30.39
C ALA A 470 -22.17 -9.87 30.71
N GLU A 471 -21.87 -9.17 31.80
CA GLU A 471 -20.50 -8.94 32.28
C GLU A 471 -19.80 -10.25 32.65
N ALA A 472 -20.49 -11.19 33.31
CA ALA A 472 -19.92 -12.50 33.65
C ALA A 472 -19.56 -13.33 32.39
N ALA A 473 -20.39 -13.27 31.35
CA ALA A 473 -20.09 -13.91 30.07
C ALA A 473 -18.92 -13.23 29.35
N PHE A 474 -18.88 -11.89 29.36
CA PHE A 474 -17.76 -11.14 28.79
C PHE A 474 -16.45 -11.46 29.50
N GLU A 475 -16.47 -11.61 30.83
CA GLU A 475 -15.28 -11.95 31.62
C GLU A 475 -14.68 -13.31 31.22
N LYS A 476 -15.53 -14.30 30.90
CA LYS A 476 -15.06 -15.60 30.37
C LYS A 476 -14.36 -15.42 29.02
N ILE A 477 -14.90 -14.59 28.12
CA ILE A 477 -14.28 -14.28 26.83
C ILE A 477 -12.95 -13.52 27.04
N TRP A 478 -12.94 -12.56 27.97
CA TRP A 478 -11.78 -11.73 28.29
C TRP A 478 -10.61 -12.53 28.82
N LYS A 479 -10.84 -13.46 29.75
CA LYS A 479 -9.78 -14.33 30.30
C LYS A 479 -9.11 -15.20 29.24
N VAL A 480 -9.86 -15.63 28.22
CA VAL A 480 -9.33 -16.48 27.15
C VAL A 480 -8.64 -15.67 26.05
N SER A 481 -9.24 -14.56 25.62
CA SER A 481 -8.83 -13.85 24.39
C SER A 481 -8.33 -12.42 24.61
N GLY A 482 -8.64 -11.83 25.77
CA GLY A 482 -8.32 -10.45 26.12
C GLY A 482 -6.84 -10.21 26.38
N PRO A 483 -6.35 -8.97 26.28
CA PRO A 483 -4.95 -8.61 26.49
C PRO A 483 -4.55 -8.58 27.96
N ILE A 484 -4.71 -9.70 28.67
CA ILE A 484 -4.55 -9.82 30.13
C ILE A 484 -3.13 -9.52 30.64
N GLU A 485 -2.11 -9.66 29.79
CA GLU A 485 -0.70 -9.40 30.13
C GLU A 485 -0.25 -7.97 29.77
N HIS A 486 -1.14 -7.13 29.22
CA HIS A 486 -0.75 -5.79 28.76
C HIS A 486 -0.77 -4.78 29.91
N ALA A 487 0.21 -3.86 29.95
CA ALA A 487 0.32 -2.85 31.02
C ALA A 487 -0.95 -2.00 31.23
N PHE A 488 -1.67 -1.71 30.14
CA PHE A 488 -2.95 -0.98 30.16
C PHE A 488 -4.18 -1.91 30.14
N CYS A 489 -4.07 -3.16 30.64
CA CYS A 489 -5.18 -4.13 30.63
C CYS A 489 -6.44 -3.55 31.28
N ASP A 490 -6.29 -2.92 32.45
CA ASP A 490 -7.41 -2.36 33.20
C ASP A 490 -8.14 -1.24 32.45
N ASP A 491 -7.41 -0.38 31.73
CA ASP A 491 -8.02 0.65 30.87
C ASP A 491 -8.82 0.03 29.73
N TYR A 492 -8.27 -1.00 29.08
CA TYR A 492 -9.00 -1.72 28.04
C TYR A 492 -10.22 -2.47 28.58
N ARG A 493 -10.13 -3.05 29.79
CA ARG A 493 -11.24 -3.73 30.45
C ARG A 493 -12.35 -2.75 30.83
N ARG A 494 -12.00 -1.57 31.37
CA ARG A 494 -12.95 -0.47 31.65
C ARG A 494 -13.66 0.00 30.39
N LEU A 495 -12.90 0.23 29.32
CA LEU A 495 -13.47 0.57 28.01
C LEU A 495 -14.45 -0.52 27.54
N ALA A 496 -14.05 -1.79 27.62
CA ALA A 496 -14.88 -2.91 27.19
C ALA A 496 -16.18 -3.03 27.99
N SER A 497 -16.12 -2.89 29.32
CA SER A 497 -17.31 -2.85 30.20
C SER A 497 -18.30 -1.78 29.77
N ARG A 498 -17.81 -0.56 29.49
CA ARG A 498 -18.68 0.53 29.01
C ARG A 498 -19.40 0.14 27.71
N LEU A 499 -18.69 -0.48 26.77
CA LEU A 499 -19.26 -0.92 25.49
C LEU A 499 -20.22 -2.10 25.64
N VAL A 500 -19.95 -3.02 26.57
CA VAL A 500 -20.87 -4.12 26.94
C VAL A 500 -22.17 -3.56 27.50
N ALA A 501 -22.09 -2.64 28.48
CA ALA A 501 -23.26 -2.01 29.06
C ALA A 501 -24.06 -1.19 28.02
N ALA A 502 -23.38 -0.46 27.14
CA ALA A 502 -24.01 0.26 26.04
C ALA A 502 -24.75 -0.70 25.08
N LEU A 503 -24.16 -1.86 24.77
CA LEU A 503 -24.80 -2.86 23.91
C LEU A 503 -26.05 -3.46 24.56
N VAL A 504 -25.99 -3.81 25.85
CA VAL A 504 -27.15 -4.33 26.59
C VAL A 504 -28.30 -3.31 26.60
N ARG A 505 -28.00 -2.04 26.92
CA ARG A 505 -29.01 -0.96 26.89
C ARG A 505 -29.62 -0.76 25.51
N ALA A 506 -28.79 -0.64 24.47
CA ALA A 506 -29.24 -0.41 23.10
C ALA A 506 -30.04 -1.58 22.51
N SER A 507 -29.92 -2.77 23.09
CA SER A 507 -30.61 -3.97 22.62
C SER A 507 -31.96 -4.19 23.29
N ALA A 508 -32.20 -3.56 24.45
CA ALA A 508 -33.47 -3.67 25.17
C ALA A 508 -34.68 -3.27 24.31
N GLY A 509 -35.77 -4.04 24.41
CA GLY A 509 -37.03 -3.76 23.70
C GLY A 509 -37.10 -4.20 22.23
N ARG A 510 -35.98 -4.65 21.64
CA ARG A 510 -35.97 -5.25 20.28
C ARG A 510 -36.19 -6.75 20.37
N ARG A 511 -37.15 -7.33 19.63
CA ARG A 511 -37.37 -8.79 19.64
C ARG A 511 -36.39 -9.48 18.67
N PRO A 512 -35.38 -10.23 19.16
CA PRO A 512 -34.38 -10.81 18.29
C PRO A 512 -34.98 -11.92 17.42
N VAL A 513 -34.63 -11.90 16.14
CA VAL A 513 -34.93 -12.95 15.16
C VAL A 513 -33.65 -13.74 14.90
N GLU A 514 -33.77 -15.01 14.52
CA GLU A 514 -32.65 -15.82 14.12
C GLU A 514 -31.90 -15.14 12.94
N PRO A 515 -30.61 -14.77 13.10
CA PRO A 515 -29.86 -14.12 12.04
C PRO A 515 -29.58 -15.15 10.94
N ARG A 516 -30.25 -15.00 9.80
CA ARG A 516 -29.99 -15.78 8.60
C ARG A 516 -29.15 -14.95 7.63
N PRO A 517 -28.18 -15.55 6.92
CA PRO A 517 -27.50 -14.86 5.83
C PRO A 517 -28.53 -14.41 4.79
N LEU A 518 -28.57 -13.11 4.51
CA LEU A 518 -29.42 -12.54 3.48
C LEU A 518 -28.64 -12.48 2.17
N ALA A 519 -29.31 -12.59 1.04
CA ALA A 519 -28.66 -12.53 -0.26
C ALA A 519 -29.41 -11.61 -1.22
N PHE A 520 -28.67 -11.01 -2.15
CA PHE A 520 -29.23 -10.34 -3.31
C PHE A 520 -28.37 -10.63 -4.53
N ASP A 521 -29.03 -10.68 -5.69
CA ASP A 521 -28.40 -11.01 -6.97
C ASP A 521 -28.14 -9.74 -7.79
N LEU A 522 -27.00 -9.74 -8.46
CA LEU A 522 -26.60 -8.74 -9.46
C LEU A 522 -26.18 -9.49 -10.74
N PRO A 523 -26.20 -8.82 -11.91
CA PRO A 523 -25.86 -9.47 -13.18
C PRO A 523 -24.53 -10.25 -13.18
N ASN A 524 -23.52 -9.75 -12.46
CA ASN A 524 -22.21 -10.38 -12.41
C ASN A 524 -21.99 -11.30 -11.19
N GLY A 525 -22.97 -11.54 -10.32
CA GLY A 525 -22.84 -12.48 -9.20
C GLY A 525 -23.74 -12.18 -8.00
N ARG A 526 -23.66 -13.06 -6.98
CA ARG A 526 -24.45 -12.99 -5.75
C ARG A 526 -23.68 -12.40 -4.58
N VAL A 527 -24.32 -11.54 -3.78
CA VAL A 527 -23.73 -11.02 -2.53
C VAL A 527 -24.49 -11.55 -1.32
N ILE A 528 -23.74 -12.07 -0.34
CA ILE A 528 -24.28 -12.55 0.95
C ILE A 528 -24.01 -11.50 2.03
N VAL A 529 -25.03 -11.11 2.77
CA VAL A 529 -24.97 -10.12 3.84
C VAL A 529 -25.34 -10.77 5.17
N GLU A 530 -24.43 -10.69 6.13
CA GLU A 530 -24.65 -11.16 7.50
C GLU A 530 -24.91 -9.94 8.41
N PRO A 531 -26.17 -9.66 8.77
CA PRO A 531 -26.47 -8.63 9.77
C PRO A 531 -25.84 -8.98 11.13
N SER A 532 -25.46 -7.97 11.91
CA SER A 532 -24.99 -8.22 13.29
C SER A 532 -26.15 -8.64 14.19
N GLU A 533 -27.34 -8.13 13.90
CA GLU A 533 -28.57 -8.49 14.56
C GLU A 533 -29.72 -8.30 13.56
N LEU A 534 -30.67 -9.22 13.59
CA LEU A 534 -31.96 -9.11 12.93
C LEU A 534 -33.02 -9.07 14.04
N ALA A 535 -33.91 -8.09 14.03
CA ALA A 535 -34.92 -7.95 15.08
C ALA A 535 -36.21 -7.36 14.52
N GLU A 536 -37.33 -7.79 15.08
CA GLU A 536 -38.64 -7.18 14.83
C GLU A 536 -38.82 -6.00 15.78
N LEU A 537 -39.17 -4.84 15.22
CA LEU A 537 -39.52 -3.64 15.97
C LEU A 537 -40.96 -3.72 16.49
N PRO A 538 -41.36 -2.91 17.49
CA PRO A 538 -42.71 -2.96 18.05
C PRO A 538 -43.84 -2.68 17.05
N ASP A 539 -43.53 -2.02 15.93
CA ASP A 539 -44.45 -1.72 14.83
C ASP A 539 -44.54 -2.86 13.77
N GLY A 540 -43.82 -3.98 13.98
CA GLY A 540 -43.76 -5.10 13.05
C GLY A 540 -42.71 -4.96 11.94
N THR A 541 -42.00 -3.82 11.87
CA THR A 541 -40.95 -3.59 10.88
C THR A 541 -39.71 -4.43 11.17
N MET A 542 -39.10 -5.02 10.15
CA MET A 542 -37.88 -5.80 10.30
C MET A 542 -36.64 -4.90 10.33
N ALA A 543 -35.89 -4.89 11.44
CA ALA A 543 -34.67 -4.11 11.59
C ALA A 543 -33.41 -4.94 11.35
N LEU A 544 -32.66 -4.58 10.30
CA LEU A 544 -31.32 -5.10 10.05
C LEU A 544 -30.29 -4.17 10.69
N ARG A 545 -29.72 -4.58 11.83
CA ARG A 545 -28.80 -3.74 12.58
C ARG A 545 -27.35 -4.15 12.37
N ARG A 546 -26.49 -3.16 12.06
CA ARG A 546 -25.03 -3.32 12.06
C ARG A 546 -24.45 -2.75 13.35
N ILE A 547 -23.77 -3.60 14.12
CA ILE A 547 -23.12 -3.19 15.37
C ILE A 547 -21.64 -2.88 15.11
N ARG A 548 -21.20 -1.73 15.62
CA ARG A 548 -19.83 -1.20 15.51
C ARG A 548 -19.33 -0.84 16.89
N THR A 549 -18.14 -1.34 17.21
CA THR A 549 -17.49 -1.11 18.52
C THR A 549 -16.74 0.21 18.62
N GLY A 550 -16.60 0.96 17.51
CA GLY A 550 -15.84 2.22 17.44
C GLY A 550 -16.74 3.42 17.16
N LYS A 551 -16.16 4.63 17.17
CA LYS A 551 -16.86 5.89 16.88
C LYS A 551 -17.44 5.96 15.46
N LYS A 552 -18.58 6.63 15.32
CA LYS A 552 -19.18 7.07 14.06
C LYS A 552 -18.25 8.08 13.39
N ARG A 553 -18.07 7.93 12.09
CA ARG A 553 -17.34 8.90 11.26
C ARG A 553 -18.32 9.81 10.55
N VAL A 554 -17.84 11.00 10.18
CA VAL A 554 -18.62 11.95 9.37
C VAL A 554 -19.07 11.33 8.05
N ASP A 555 -18.22 10.50 7.42
CA ASP A 555 -18.47 9.81 6.14
C ASP A 555 -19.08 8.40 6.30
N GLU A 556 -19.59 8.02 7.47
CA GLU A 556 -19.85 6.61 7.78
C GLU A 556 -20.94 5.98 6.87
N TYR A 557 -22.02 6.72 6.59
CA TYR A 557 -23.10 6.30 5.67
C TYR A 557 -22.78 6.52 4.19
N ASP A 558 -21.64 7.16 3.91
CA ASP A 558 -21.13 7.24 2.55
C ASP A 558 -20.46 5.95 2.07
N ARG A 559 -20.23 5.01 2.99
CA ARG A 559 -19.52 3.76 2.73
C ARG A 559 -20.43 2.68 2.18
N LEU A 560 -19.83 1.81 1.39
CA LEU A 560 -20.52 0.71 0.70
C LEU A 560 -21.31 -0.20 1.65
N ARG A 561 -20.83 -0.40 2.89
CA ARG A 561 -21.38 -1.39 3.82
C ARG A 561 -22.89 -1.31 4.04
N TYR A 562 -23.44 -0.09 4.16
CA TYR A 562 -24.84 0.09 4.52
C TYR A 562 -25.72 -0.03 3.28
N ALA A 563 -25.20 0.36 2.11
CA ALA A 563 -25.87 0.09 0.85
C ALA A 563 -26.05 -1.42 0.59
N LEU A 564 -25.06 -2.25 0.95
CA LEU A 564 -25.21 -3.72 0.85
C LEU A 564 -26.31 -4.25 1.78
N TYR A 565 -26.47 -3.67 2.98
CA TYR A 565 -27.56 -4.03 3.90
C TYR A 565 -28.91 -3.60 3.34
N TYR A 566 -29.00 -2.41 2.72
CA TYR A 566 -30.19 -1.97 2.02
C TYR A 566 -30.60 -2.90 0.89
N PHE A 567 -29.66 -3.29 0.02
CA PHE A 567 -29.97 -4.20 -1.09
C PHE A 567 -30.43 -5.58 -0.60
N ALA A 568 -29.86 -6.08 0.49
CA ALA A 568 -30.28 -7.34 1.10
C ALA A 568 -31.65 -7.22 1.81
N ALA A 569 -31.93 -6.08 2.46
CA ALA A 569 -33.22 -5.80 3.08
C ALA A 569 -34.34 -5.73 2.03
N GLU A 570 -34.13 -4.93 0.99
CA GLU A 570 -35.04 -4.76 -0.15
C GLU A 570 -35.33 -6.10 -0.85
N ALA A 571 -34.29 -6.90 -1.12
CA ALA A 571 -34.45 -8.19 -1.79
C ALA A 571 -35.24 -9.22 -0.96
N GLN A 572 -35.14 -9.18 0.38
CA GLN A 572 -35.74 -10.18 1.25
C GLN A 572 -37.11 -9.77 1.82
N PHE A 573 -37.28 -8.48 2.14
CA PHE A 573 -38.41 -7.96 2.91
C PHE A 573 -39.13 -6.80 2.21
N GLY A 574 -38.64 -6.32 1.06
CA GLY A 574 -39.20 -5.14 0.38
C GLY A 574 -39.15 -3.90 1.27
N ASP A 575 -40.25 -3.13 1.29
CA ASP A 575 -40.38 -1.89 2.08
C ASP A 575 -40.60 -2.14 3.59
N ALA A 576 -40.80 -3.40 4.00
CA ALA A 576 -41.05 -3.77 5.40
C ALA A 576 -39.77 -3.91 6.25
N ALA A 577 -38.64 -3.39 5.77
CA ALA A 577 -37.36 -3.48 6.48
C ALA A 577 -36.60 -2.15 6.53
N VAL A 578 -35.94 -1.93 7.67
CA VAL A 578 -35.12 -0.75 7.95
C VAL A 578 -33.70 -1.14 8.32
N VAL A 579 -32.73 -0.31 7.92
CA VAL A 579 -31.31 -0.53 8.25
C VAL A 579 -30.90 0.39 9.39
N HIS A 580 -30.40 -0.22 10.48
CA HIS A 580 -29.89 0.50 11.64
C HIS A 580 -28.37 0.38 11.78
N ALA A 581 -27.75 1.43 12.32
CA ALA A 581 -26.34 1.41 12.69
C ALA A 581 -26.18 1.75 14.17
N LEU A 582 -25.59 0.82 14.92
CA LEU A 582 -25.24 1.02 16.33
C LEU A 582 -23.74 1.26 16.47
N HIS A 583 -23.34 2.43 16.96
CA HIS A 583 -21.96 2.77 17.30
C HIS A 583 -21.79 2.80 18.82
N LEU A 584 -21.23 1.72 19.38
CA LEU A 584 -21.14 1.52 20.83
C LEU A 584 -20.30 2.59 21.55
N THR A 585 -19.29 3.16 20.88
CA THR A 585 -18.44 4.17 21.54
C THR A 585 -19.18 5.48 21.80
N ASP A 586 -20.06 5.85 20.85
CA ASP A 586 -20.84 7.10 20.89
C ASP A 586 -22.28 6.85 21.41
N GLU A 587 -22.64 5.59 21.65
CA GLU A 587 -23.96 5.15 22.11
C GLU A 587 -25.11 5.59 21.19
N THR A 588 -24.82 5.72 19.89
CA THR A 588 -25.80 6.12 18.86
C THR A 588 -26.38 4.89 18.16
N ASP A 589 -27.70 4.70 18.22
CA ASP A 589 -28.48 3.77 17.40
C ASP A 589 -29.40 4.60 16.50
N GLU A 590 -29.14 4.61 15.19
CA GLU A 590 -29.89 5.47 14.27
C GLU A 590 -30.27 4.73 12.98
N HIS A 591 -31.37 5.20 12.39
CA HIS A 591 -31.79 4.81 11.06
C HIS A 591 -30.79 5.34 10.03
N VAL A 592 -30.35 4.48 9.11
CA VAL A 592 -29.31 4.83 8.15
C VAL A 592 -29.93 5.43 6.90
N GLU A 593 -29.89 6.74 6.70
CA GLU A 593 -30.46 7.34 5.49
C GLU A 593 -29.43 7.46 4.36
N ILE A 594 -29.78 6.93 3.18
CA ILE A 594 -28.95 7.00 1.98
C ILE A 594 -29.83 7.43 0.80
N THR A 595 -29.38 8.46 0.08
CA THR A 595 -30.11 8.93 -1.11
C THR A 595 -30.13 7.89 -2.23
N GLU A 596 -31.21 7.84 -2.99
CA GLU A 596 -31.39 6.92 -4.12
C GLU A 596 -30.26 7.00 -5.15
N LYS A 597 -29.79 8.22 -5.44
CA LYS A 597 -28.62 8.46 -6.31
C LYS A 597 -27.35 7.74 -5.81
N LYS A 598 -27.12 7.74 -4.48
CA LYS A 598 -25.98 7.03 -3.86
C LYS A 598 -26.19 5.52 -3.88
N LEU A 599 -27.42 5.03 -3.66
CA LEU A 599 -27.75 3.61 -3.76
C LEU A 599 -27.51 3.09 -5.18
N THR A 600 -28.04 3.76 -6.20
CA THR A 600 -27.85 3.40 -7.62
C THR A 600 -26.38 3.32 -7.98
N PHE A 601 -25.60 4.36 -7.66
CA PHE A 601 -24.15 4.38 -7.91
C PHE A 601 -23.43 3.20 -7.23
N ARG A 602 -23.80 2.87 -5.99
CA ARG A 602 -23.19 1.77 -5.24
C ARG A 602 -23.62 0.39 -5.75
N ARG A 603 -24.84 0.25 -6.27
CA ARG A 603 -25.30 -0.97 -6.94
C ARG A 603 -24.43 -1.25 -8.17
N THR A 604 -24.26 -0.26 -9.05
CA THR A 604 -23.37 -0.34 -10.21
C THR A 604 -21.92 -0.60 -9.82
N LYS A 605 -21.42 0.07 -8.78
CA LYS A 605 -20.05 -0.16 -8.27
C LYS A 605 -19.86 -1.59 -7.77
N THR A 606 -20.85 -2.15 -7.07
CA THR A 606 -20.81 -3.52 -6.55
C THR A 606 -20.82 -4.53 -7.69
N ASP A 607 -21.72 -4.36 -8.66
CA ASP A 607 -21.81 -5.21 -9.84
C ASP A 607 -20.51 -5.18 -10.66
N ARG A 608 -19.91 -4.00 -10.86
CA ARG A 608 -18.59 -3.88 -11.50
C ARG A 608 -17.50 -4.66 -10.76
N MET A 609 -17.47 -4.62 -9.42
CA MET A 609 -16.49 -5.37 -8.65
C MET A 609 -16.71 -6.88 -8.77
N LEU A 610 -17.97 -7.34 -8.79
CA LEU A 610 -18.29 -8.75 -9.05
C LEU A 610 -17.78 -9.18 -10.44
N GLY A 611 -18.02 -8.37 -11.47
CA GLY A 611 -17.52 -8.62 -12.83
C GLY A 611 -15.98 -8.70 -12.89
N GLN A 612 -15.28 -7.82 -12.16
CA GLN A 612 -13.81 -7.87 -12.08
C GLN A 612 -13.30 -9.13 -11.33
N ILE A 613 -14.00 -9.54 -10.27
CA ILE A 613 -13.68 -10.76 -9.51
C ILE A 613 -13.90 -12.02 -10.37
N ALA A 614 -14.96 -12.03 -11.18
CA ALA A 614 -15.25 -13.10 -12.15
C ALA A 614 -14.19 -13.15 -13.26
N ALA A 615 -13.78 -11.99 -13.77
CA ALA A 615 -12.74 -11.86 -14.78
C ALA A 615 -11.31 -12.06 -14.26
N GLY A 616 -11.11 -12.52 -13.03
CA GLY A 616 -9.77 -12.80 -12.49
C GLY A 616 -8.91 -11.57 -12.22
N SER A 617 -9.50 -10.37 -12.12
CA SER A 617 -8.76 -9.12 -11.95
C SER A 617 -8.48 -8.85 -10.47
N PHE A 618 -7.22 -8.98 -10.05
CA PHE A 618 -6.83 -8.79 -8.65
C PHE A 618 -5.62 -7.86 -8.48
N PRO A 619 -5.63 -6.64 -9.02
CA PRO A 619 -4.49 -5.73 -8.91
C PRO A 619 -4.16 -5.39 -7.45
N PRO A 620 -2.88 -5.23 -7.09
CA PRO A 620 -2.51 -4.68 -5.80
C PRO A 620 -2.94 -3.21 -5.70
N ASN A 621 -3.36 -2.79 -4.51
CA ASN A 621 -3.64 -1.39 -4.20
C ASN A 621 -2.67 -0.93 -3.10
N PRO A 622 -1.45 -0.48 -3.46
CA PRO A 622 -0.41 -0.13 -2.52
C PRO A 622 -0.78 1.12 -1.70
N ASP A 623 -0.59 1.05 -0.39
CA ASP A 623 -0.84 2.14 0.56
C ASP A 623 0.17 2.05 1.71
N GLY A 624 0.91 3.15 1.95
CA GLY A 624 2.01 3.18 2.92
C GLY A 624 1.61 2.93 4.38
N VAL A 625 0.31 2.95 4.71
CA VAL A 625 -0.21 2.78 6.07
C VAL A 625 -0.93 1.44 6.24
N VAL A 626 -1.59 0.96 5.18
CA VAL A 626 -2.35 -0.29 5.15
C VAL A 626 -1.46 -1.47 4.79
N CYS A 627 -0.54 -1.32 3.83
CA CYS A 627 0.32 -2.41 3.37
C CYS A 627 1.22 -2.99 4.45
N PRO A 628 1.96 -2.21 5.27
CA PRO A 628 2.84 -2.78 6.31
C PRO A 628 2.08 -3.59 7.36
N ARG A 629 0.79 -3.28 7.56
CA ARG A 629 -0.09 -4.02 8.47
C ARG A 629 -0.74 -5.24 7.82
N CYS A 630 -0.69 -5.36 6.50
CA CYS A 630 -1.25 -6.51 5.78
C CYS A 630 -0.52 -7.81 6.19
N PRO A 631 -1.24 -8.91 6.47
CA PRO A 631 -0.64 -10.21 6.74
C PRO A 631 0.27 -10.67 5.60
N TYR A 632 -0.15 -10.39 4.37
CA TYR A 632 0.52 -10.77 3.13
C TYR A 632 1.59 -9.76 2.66
N PHE A 633 1.99 -8.79 3.50
CA PHE A 633 2.91 -7.70 3.12
C PHE A 633 4.19 -8.19 2.43
N PHE A 634 4.81 -9.24 2.96
CA PHE A 634 6.08 -9.76 2.47
C PHE A 634 5.97 -10.67 1.24
N ILE A 635 4.76 -11.10 0.86
CA ILE A 635 4.53 -11.98 -0.29
C ILE A 635 3.88 -11.25 -1.47
N CYS A 636 3.20 -10.13 -1.19
CA CYS A 636 2.59 -9.28 -2.21
C CYS A 636 3.65 -8.65 -3.13
N PRO A 637 3.42 -8.46 -4.44
CA PRO A 637 2.21 -8.77 -5.20
C PRO A 637 2.32 -10.08 -6.01
N SER A 638 3.40 -10.84 -5.84
CA SER A 638 3.73 -12.02 -6.66
C SER A 638 2.72 -13.13 -6.52
N ILE A 639 2.57 -13.90 -7.59
CA ILE A 639 1.72 -15.07 -7.67
C ILE A 639 2.45 -16.12 -8.53
N PRO A 640 2.37 -17.41 -8.19
CA PRO A 640 2.88 -18.45 -9.07
C PRO A 640 2.14 -18.45 -10.42
N PRO A 641 2.77 -18.95 -11.50
CA PRO A 641 2.12 -19.05 -12.80
C PRO A 641 1.02 -20.12 -12.82
N GLY A 642 0.16 -20.08 -13.84
CA GLY A 642 -0.89 -21.08 -14.07
C GLY A 642 -2.29 -20.63 -13.63
N SER A 643 -3.26 -21.51 -13.88
CA SER A 643 -4.67 -21.31 -13.50
C SER A 643 -4.95 -21.87 -12.10
N LEU A 644 -6.10 -21.47 -11.54
CA LEU A 644 -6.59 -21.96 -10.26
C LEU A 644 -8.01 -22.51 -10.44
N ALA A 645 -8.17 -23.82 -10.23
CA ALA A 645 -9.47 -24.45 -10.17
C ALA A 645 -9.92 -24.52 -8.70
N LEU A 646 -11.00 -23.80 -8.40
CA LEU A 646 -11.66 -23.89 -7.10
C LEU A 646 -12.69 -25.03 -7.11
N PRO A 647 -12.83 -25.77 -6.01
CA PRO A 647 -13.82 -26.84 -5.87
C PRO A 647 -15.26 -26.32 -5.94
#